data_AF-A0A2W6BWP5-F1
#
_entry.id   AF-A0A2W6BWP5-F1
#
_cell.length_a   1.000
_cell.length_b   1.000
_cell.length_c   1.000
_cell.angle_alpha   90.00
_cell.angle_beta   90.00
_cell.angle_gamma   90.00
#
_symmetry.space_group_name_H-M   'P 1'
#
loop_
_entity.id
_entity.type
_entity.pdbx_description
1 polymer ?
#
loop_
_entity_poly.entity_id
_entity_poly.type
_entity_poly.pdbx_seq_one_letter_code
_entity_poly.pdbx_strand_id
1 'polypeptide(L)'
;MRCAQAGNSATSGRTNPAAETTIAAPAASPIDIRYVSGAPSGTVDGCTLAGGGSVVGILAVESNGTGYTWDNNIIDATKDGINFFTSGATQTGISGNRITNQTEDGGGGVMFTTQPANGVVVDNNVFSGNPTDINSISGGTGAVVSNNTSTSAGNFVVWTNTTGAVLTQNTVTNSTGSAFFIDGNNSDLVITSNAISGGGAATGIRVGNSFYAGKPSSGLTVSDNRISNRLNGIRVSPADPVAAPSLTGTNTNTITDNTVTGSVNDGILVQAGATSGVVVSSNVASGSTNKDCEDGTTGTGTLGTANTWTSNAGLHNTPIGLCDSYIGELPVRILDTRAGSGTQQGLPSPLAAGQTYAFTVAGMANVPANARAVAVNVTVDKPRHAGYLQLFPDNGPTTPLPNGSTLNFATGQTIANFDIVQLSSIGRFRVQASTDTDVVIDVVGYFTAASDYAPQSPARVLDTRPGSGFEQGTPGKVTPGMPKTVSLGSFAGNPSVGINVTVVKPAGGGYLKVYPVGGSPTASTINYIPGHDIANFDIVNVPPSGNITVETAGSAVDVVIDVVGKATDQFVNQTPRRILDTRPASNIGSITGPVPAGSVQSVQVAGMGGVPLNAKAVLINVTAVLPPRGGYLSVYPDSNGDGLTPSPNASTINYTAGQSTANFVIVQLPSDGKVNFLSSYSSVDVLFDVVGYIPRL
;
A
#
# COMPACT_ATOMS: atom_id res chain seq x y z
N MET A 1 -36.33 -10.87 -31.59
CA MET A 1 -36.84 -12.15 -31.06
C MET A 1 -37.00 -12.02 -29.55
N ARG A 2 -38.16 -12.41 -29.01
CA ARG A 2 -38.35 -12.60 -27.57
C ARG A 2 -38.80 -14.04 -27.34
N CYS A 3 -38.12 -14.72 -26.45
CA CYS A 3 -38.29 -16.12 -26.13
C CYS A 3 -39.07 -16.28 -24.80
N ALA A 4 -39.36 -17.51 -24.40
CA ALA A 4 -40.18 -17.82 -23.22
C ALA A 4 -39.64 -17.27 -21.88
N GLN A 5 -38.36 -16.89 -21.83
CA GLN A 5 -37.69 -16.31 -20.65
C GLN A 5 -37.25 -14.85 -20.87
N ALA A 6 -37.90 -14.13 -21.79
CA ALA A 6 -37.63 -12.71 -22.04
C ALA A 6 -37.72 -11.88 -20.75
N GLY A 7 -36.67 -11.13 -20.43
CA GLY A 7 -36.52 -10.36 -19.18
C GLY A 7 -36.08 -11.14 -17.94
N ASN A 8 -35.94 -12.47 -18.00
CA ASN A 8 -35.47 -13.30 -16.87
C ASN A 8 -33.99 -13.65 -17.05
N SER A 9 -33.09 -13.08 -16.25
CA SER A 9 -31.62 -13.31 -16.36
C SER A 9 -31.22 -14.78 -16.57
N ALA A 10 -30.23 -15.00 -17.44
CA ALA A 10 -29.64 -16.31 -17.67
C ALA A 10 -28.39 -16.58 -16.79
N THR A 11 -27.86 -15.57 -16.09
CA THR A 11 -26.58 -15.65 -15.36
C THR A 11 -26.50 -16.81 -14.36
N SER A 12 -27.58 -17.02 -13.58
CA SER A 12 -27.73 -18.15 -12.64
C SER A 12 -27.82 -19.53 -13.31
N GLY A 13 -27.92 -19.58 -14.64
CA GLY A 13 -28.49 -20.70 -15.36
C GLY A 13 -30.01 -20.80 -15.17
N ARG A 14 -30.64 -21.68 -15.95
CA ARG A 14 -32.05 -22.05 -15.83
C ARG A 14 -32.16 -23.58 -15.86
N THR A 15 -33.08 -24.12 -15.06
CA THR A 15 -33.13 -25.55 -14.74
C THR A 15 -34.39 -26.26 -15.21
N ASN A 16 -35.28 -25.58 -15.96
CA ASN A 16 -36.51 -26.14 -16.49
C ASN A 16 -36.54 -26.04 -18.04
N PRO A 17 -36.02 -27.03 -18.77
CA PRO A 17 -36.02 -27.01 -20.24
C PRO A 17 -37.40 -26.90 -20.89
N ALA A 18 -38.48 -27.29 -20.19
CA ALA A 18 -39.86 -27.15 -20.68
C ALA A 18 -40.39 -25.71 -20.61
N ALA A 19 -39.64 -24.79 -20.00
CA ALA A 19 -39.94 -23.35 -19.97
C ALA A 19 -38.98 -22.52 -20.85
N GLU A 20 -38.07 -23.15 -21.60
CA GLU A 20 -37.17 -22.48 -22.53
C GLU A 20 -37.75 -22.40 -23.95
N THR A 21 -37.31 -21.40 -24.71
CA THR A 21 -37.37 -21.47 -26.18
C THR A 21 -35.98 -21.89 -26.67
N THR A 22 -35.82 -23.19 -26.89
CA THR A 22 -34.55 -23.79 -27.31
C THR A 22 -34.40 -23.76 -28.83
N ILE A 23 -33.29 -23.19 -29.30
CA ILE A 23 -32.84 -23.18 -30.69
C ILE A 23 -31.67 -24.17 -30.76
N ALA A 24 -31.89 -25.31 -31.41
CA ALA A 24 -30.91 -26.40 -31.51
C ALA A 24 -30.88 -26.98 -32.92
N ALA A 25 -29.69 -27.37 -33.39
CA ALA A 25 -29.49 -27.83 -34.76
C ALA A 25 -29.52 -29.36 -34.91
N PRO A 26 -30.02 -29.88 -36.04
CA PRO A 26 -29.63 -31.21 -36.53
C PRO A 26 -28.12 -31.22 -36.79
N ALA A 27 -27.44 -32.34 -36.50
CA ALA A 27 -25.98 -32.45 -36.45
C ALA A 27 -25.22 -32.39 -37.80
N ALA A 28 -25.76 -31.69 -38.80
CA ALA A 28 -25.20 -31.56 -40.15
C ALA A 28 -25.45 -30.18 -40.80
N SER A 29 -25.87 -29.15 -40.06
CA SER A 29 -26.04 -27.80 -40.60
C SER A 29 -25.85 -26.74 -39.51
N PRO A 30 -25.12 -25.64 -39.79
CA PRO A 30 -25.08 -24.51 -38.87
C PRO A 30 -26.47 -23.88 -38.79
N ILE A 31 -26.93 -23.65 -37.56
CA ILE A 31 -27.93 -22.62 -37.28
C ILE A 31 -27.18 -21.40 -36.78
N ASP A 32 -27.63 -20.22 -37.20
CA ASP A 32 -27.19 -18.93 -36.67
C ASP A 32 -28.37 -17.95 -36.64
N ILE A 33 -28.44 -17.12 -35.58
CA ILE A 33 -29.35 -15.97 -35.59
C ILE A 33 -28.66 -14.85 -36.39
N ARG A 34 -28.99 -14.75 -37.67
CA ARG A 34 -28.49 -13.68 -38.56
C ARG A 34 -29.38 -12.45 -38.55
N TYR A 35 -28.76 -11.29 -38.35
CA TYR A 35 -29.26 -10.05 -38.93
C TYR A 35 -28.78 -9.95 -40.38
N VAL A 36 -29.65 -9.49 -41.27
CA VAL A 36 -29.33 -9.26 -42.69
C VAL A 36 -29.04 -7.77 -42.93
N SER A 37 -28.30 -7.48 -44.00
CA SER A 37 -27.94 -6.09 -44.33
C SER A 37 -29.19 -5.21 -44.50
N GLY A 38 -29.11 -3.98 -43.98
CA GLY A 38 -30.24 -3.03 -43.91
C GLY A 38 -31.13 -3.16 -42.67
N ALA A 39 -30.93 -4.15 -41.79
CA ALA A 39 -31.58 -4.14 -40.48
C ALA A 39 -31.12 -2.92 -39.64
N PRO A 40 -32.03 -2.10 -39.09
CA PRO A 40 -31.63 -0.88 -38.38
C PRO A 40 -31.26 -1.13 -36.90
N SER A 41 -31.84 -2.16 -36.28
CA SER A 41 -31.62 -2.57 -34.89
C SER A 41 -32.19 -3.98 -34.65
N GLY A 42 -32.05 -4.53 -33.44
CA GLY A 42 -32.72 -5.80 -33.11
C GLY A 42 -32.34 -6.40 -31.76
N THR A 43 -33.35 -6.96 -31.06
CA THR A 43 -33.16 -7.66 -29.78
C THR A 43 -33.24 -9.19 -29.95
N VAL A 44 -32.43 -9.95 -29.23
CA VAL A 44 -32.69 -11.37 -28.87
C VAL A 44 -32.70 -11.46 -27.34
N ASP A 45 -33.87 -11.78 -26.78
CA ASP A 45 -34.10 -11.72 -25.33
C ASP A 45 -34.74 -13.03 -24.82
N GLY A 46 -34.06 -13.68 -23.87
CA GLY A 46 -34.58 -14.84 -23.14
C GLY A 46 -34.46 -16.21 -23.82
N CYS A 47 -33.60 -16.37 -24.83
CA CYS A 47 -33.51 -17.61 -25.62
C CYS A 47 -32.47 -18.59 -25.06
N THR A 48 -32.57 -19.87 -25.43
CA THR A 48 -31.54 -20.88 -25.16
C THR A 48 -31.03 -21.43 -26.49
N LEU A 49 -29.73 -21.33 -26.75
CA LEU A 49 -29.04 -21.78 -27.95
C LEU A 49 -28.06 -22.90 -27.57
N ALA A 50 -28.17 -24.07 -28.19
CA ALA A 50 -27.26 -25.19 -27.91
C ALA A 50 -27.08 -26.11 -29.12
N GLY A 51 -25.84 -26.52 -29.44
CA GLY A 51 -25.63 -27.45 -30.56
C GLY A 51 -24.20 -27.74 -31.01
N GLY A 52 -23.54 -28.69 -30.33
CA GLY A 52 -22.61 -29.65 -30.95
C GLY A 52 -21.51 -29.08 -31.88
N GLY A 53 -20.88 -27.96 -31.52
CA GLY A 53 -19.66 -27.44 -32.14
C GLY A 53 -19.71 -27.07 -33.63
N SER A 54 -20.88 -27.12 -34.26
CA SER A 54 -21.11 -26.79 -35.68
C SER A 54 -22.12 -25.65 -35.87
N VAL A 55 -22.75 -25.22 -34.78
CA VAL A 55 -23.69 -24.08 -34.70
C VAL A 55 -22.93 -22.81 -34.36
N VAL A 56 -23.14 -21.73 -35.10
CA VAL A 56 -22.57 -20.40 -34.81
C VAL A 56 -23.66 -19.62 -34.08
N GLY A 57 -23.56 -19.42 -32.76
CA GLY A 57 -24.71 -19.06 -31.92
C GLY A 57 -25.54 -17.87 -32.41
N ILE A 58 -24.99 -16.67 -32.29
CA ILE A 58 -25.58 -15.42 -32.80
C ILE A 58 -24.56 -14.74 -33.72
N LEU A 59 -24.99 -14.34 -34.92
CA LEU A 59 -24.10 -13.89 -35.98
C LEU A 59 -24.62 -12.61 -36.65
N ALA A 60 -24.09 -11.45 -36.26
CA ALA A 60 -24.41 -10.19 -36.93
C ALA A 60 -23.53 -10.04 -38.19
N VAL A 61 -24.11 -10.09 -39.39
CA VAL A 61 -23.39 -10.00 -40.67
C VAL A 61 -23.88 -8.78 -41.46
N GLU A 62 -22.96 -7.96 -41.96
CA GLU A 62 -23.24 -6.88 -42.93
C GLU A 62 -24.30 -5.85 -42.49
N SER A 63 -24.61 -5.81 -41.19
CA SER A 63 -25.65 -4.95 -40.62
C SER A 63 -25.07 -3.61 -40.15
N ASN A 64 -25.24 -2.57 -40.96
CA ASN A 64 -24.91 -1.18 -40.65
C ASN A 64 -25.91 -0.54 -39.64
N GLY A 65 -26.44 -1.34 -38.72
CA GLY A 65 -27.48 -0.98 -37.75
C GLY A 65 -26.92 -0.57 -36.39
N THR A 66 -27.79 -0.05 -35.53
CA THR A 66 -27.46 0.53 -34.22
C THR A 66 -28.48 0.10 -33.17
N GLY A 67 -28.10 -0.07 -31.91
CA GLY A 67 -29.04 -0.50 -30.88
C GLY A 67 -29.46 -1.96 -31.00
N TYR A 68 -28.51 -2.86 -31.31
CA TYR A 68 -28.73 -4.28 -31.09
C TYR A 68 -28.70 -4.59 -29.59
N THR A 69 -29.51 -5.54 -29.13
CA THR A 69 -29.42 -6.04 -27.75
C THR A 69 -29.51 -7.57 -27.72
N TRP A 70 -28.62 -8.21 -26.97
CA TRP A 70 -28.67 -9.64 -26.70
C TRP A 70 -28.71 -9.82 -25.19
N ASP A 71 -29.91 -10.10 -24.71
CA ASP A 71 -30.23 -10.02 -23.29
C ASP A 71 -30.70 -11.39 -22.78
N ASN A 72 -30.24 -11.80 -21.60
CA ASN A 72 -30.79 -12.96 -20.91
C ASN A 72 -30.75 -14.26 -21.74
N ASN A 73 -29.74 -14.51 -22.57
CA ASN A 73 -29.66 -15.75 -23.36
C ASN A 73 -28.74 -16.79 -22.71
N ILE A 74 -29.08 -18.07 -22.85
CA ILE A 74 -28.14 -19.18 -22.63
C ILE A 74 -27.55 -19.56 -23.99
N ILE A 75 -26.23 -19.65 -24.10
CA ILE A 75 -25.51 -20.04 -25.32
C ILE A 75 -24.44 -21.06 -24.92
N ASP A 76 -24.65 -22.34 -25.24
CA ASP A 76 -23.82 -23.44 -24.73
C ASP A 76 -23.38 -24.44 -25.83
N ALA A 77 -22.12 -24.87 -25.79
CA ALA A 77 -21.54 -25.88 -26.68
C ALA A 77 -21.70 -25.58 -28.20
N THR A 78 -21.73 -24.28 -28.54
CA THR A 78 -21.70 -23.75 -29.91
C THR A 78 -20.25 -23.52 -30.38
N LYS A 79 -20.06 -23.25 -31.67
CA LYS A 79 -18.77 -22.95 -32.28
C LYS A 79 -18.25 -21.58 -31.83
N ASP A 80 -19.08 -20.57 -32.08
CA ASP A 80 -18.99 -19.19 -31.57
C ASP A 80 -20.20 -18.90 -30.68
N GLY A 81 -20.03 -18.05 -29.68
CA GLY A 81 -21.15 -17.57 -28.86
C GLY A 81 -21.94 -16.48 -29.58
N ILE A 82 -21.33 -15.28 -29.64
CA ILE A 82 -21.87 -14.08 -30.28
C ILE A 82 -20.76 -13.46 -31.15
N ASN A 83 -20.94 -13.39 -32.46
CA ASN A 83 -19.91 -12.94 -33.40
C ASN A 83 -20.39 -11.78 -34.28
N PHE A 84 -19.61 -10.69 -34.31
CA PHE A 84 -19.85 -9.48 -35.10
C PHE A 84 -18.96 -9.44 -36.37
N PHE A 85 -19.59 -9.54 -37.53
CA PHE A 85 -19.03 -9.25 -38.86
C PHE A 85 -19.70 -7.99 -39.46
N THR A 86 -19.56 -6.82 -38.82
CA THR A 86 -20.38 -5.63 -39.11
C THR A 86 -19.58 -4.36 -39.34
N SER A 87 -19.71 -3.76 -40.52
CA SER A 87 -19.19 -2.41 -40.80
C SER A 87 -19.99 -1.32 -40.07
N GLY A 88 -19.38 -0.70 -39.06
CA GLY A 88 -19.86 0.55 -38.47
C GLY A 88 -21.06 0.45 -37.54
N ALA A 89 -21.35 -0.73 -36.97
CA ALA A 89 -22.36 -0.85 -35.93
C ALA A 89 -21.97 -0.01 -34.69
N THR A 90 -22.88 0.88 -34.26
CA THR A 90 -22.71 1.71 -33.06
C THR A 90 -23.74 1.35 -31.99
N GLN A 91 -23.30 1.30 -30.73
CA GLN A 91 -24.13 1.12 -29.54
C GLN A 91 -24.92 -0.20 -29.53
N THR A 92 -24.28 -1.28 -29.05
CA THR A 92 -24.90 -2.61 -28.89
C THR A 92 -24.78 -3.07 -27.44
N GLY A 93 -25.87 -3.60 -26.86
CA GLY A 93 -25.88 -4.15 -25.49
C GLY A 93 -25.82 -5.68 -25.49
N ILE A 94 -25.03 -6.25 -24.58
CA ILE A 94 -24.96 -7.70 -24.32
C ILE A 94 -25.08 -7.87 -22.80
N SER A 95 -26.26 -8.26 -22.31
CA SER A 95 -26.56 -8.22 -20.87
C SER A 95 -27.21 -9.48 -20.29
N GLY A 96 -26.85 -9.87 -19.07
CA GLY A 96 -27.52 -10.96 -18.35
C GLY A 96 -27.40 -12.36 -18.96
N ASN A 97 -26.53 -12.55 -19.97
CA ASN A 97 -26.38 -13.82 -20.69
C ASN A 97 -25.54 -14.83 -19.89
N ARG A 98 -25.62 -16.10 -20.30
CA ARG A 98 -24.73 -17.18 -19.89
C ARG A 98 -24.14 -17.85 -21.13
N ILE A 99 -22.82 -17.73 -21.33
CA ILE A 99 -22.13 -18.13 -22.56
C ILE A 99 -21.01 -19.11 -22.22
N THR A 100 -21.19 -20.39 -22.56
CA THR A 100 -20.33 -21.48 -22.05
C THR A 100 -19.88 -22.46 -23.13
N ASN A 101 -18.74 -23.12 -22.88
CA ASN A 101 -18.20 -24.25 -23.64
C ASN A 101 -18.08 -24.02 -25.16
N GLN A 102 -17.70 -22.81 -25.61
CA GLN A 102 -17.49 -22.54 -27.04
C GLN A 102 -16.34 -23.38 -27.62
N THR A 103 -16.44 -23.80 -28.89
CA THR A 103 -15.57 -24.86 -29.43
C THR A 103 -14.58 -24.47 -30.53
N GLU A 104 -14.54 -23.21 -31.00
CA GLU A 104 -13.57 -22.78 -32.01
C GLU A 104 -12.25 -22.29 -31.40
N ASP A 105 -11.12 -22.77 -31.92
CA ASP A 105 -9.79 -22.28 -31.55
C ASP A 105 -9.60 -20.82 -32.00
N GLY A 106 -9.42 -19.92 -31.03
CA GLY A 106 -9.45 -18.47 -31.24
C GLY A 106 -10.87 -17.88 -31.28
N GLY A 107 -11.89 -18.73 -31.28
CA GLY A 107 -13.29 -18.37 -31.12
C GLY A 107 -13.60 -17.80 -29.73
N GLY A 108 -14.75 -17.14 -29.62
CA GLY A 108 -15.10 -16.35 -28.43
C GLY A 108 -16.54 -16.50 -27.98
N GLY A 109 -16.78 -16.27 -26.69
CA GLY A 109 -18.12 -16.04 -26.16
C GLY A 109 -18.76 -14.78 -26.77
N VAL A 110 -17.97 -13.72 -26.96
CA VAL A 110 -18.26 -12.53 -27.77
C VAL A 110 -17.05 -12.22 -28.66
N MET A 111 -17.23 -11.96 -29.95
CA MET A 111 -16.14 -11.66 -30.88
C MET A 111 -16.41 -10.47 -31.82
N PHE A 112 -15.38 -9.65 -32.02
CA PHE A 112 -15.37 -8.49 -32.94
C PHE A 112 -14.36 -8.76 -34.07
N THR A 113 -14.83 -9.45 -35.12
CA THR A 113 -13.95 -10.07 -36.13
C THR A 113 -13.68 -9.20 -37.35
N THR A 114 -14.63 -8.37 -37.79
CA THR A 114 -14.41 -7.42 -38.89
C THR A 114 -14.94 -6.01 -38.62
N GLN A 115 -14.04 -5.03 -38.77
CA GLN A 115 -14.27 -3.57 -38.65
C GLN A 115 -14.64 -3.06 -37.24
N PRO A 116 -14.42 -1.75 -36.95
CA PRO A 116 -14.51 -1.25 -35.58
C PRO A 116 -15.92 -1.32 -35.01
N ALA A 117 -16.09 -2.17 -33.99
CA ALA A 117 -17.27 -2.20 -33.14
C ALA A 117 -17.23 -1.00 -32.18
N ASN A 118 -18.25 -0.14 -32.25
CA ASN A 118 -18.23 1.16 -31.58
C ASN A 118 -19.29 1.24 -30.47
N GLY A 119 -18.89 1.58 -29.24
CA GLY A 119 -19.82 1.72 -28.12
C GLY A 119 -20.53 0.43 -27.71
N VAL A 120 -19.92 -0.75 -27.93
CA VAL A 120 -20.50 -2.02 -27.46
C VAL A 120 -20.34 -2.13 -25.95
N VAL A 121 -21.42 -2.50 -25.26
CA VAL A 121 -21.47 -2.71 -23.81
C VAL A 121 -21.73 -4.19 -23.53
N VAL A 122 -20.78 -4.86 -22.88
CA VAL A 122 -20.91 -6.25 -22.42
C VAL A 122 -20.99 -6.23 -20.89
N ASP A 123 -22.20 -6.26 -20.35
CA ASP A 123 -22.44 -6.05 -18.91
C ASP A 123 -23.13 -7.23 -18.22
N ASN A 124 -22.67 -7.61 -17.03
CA ASN A 124 -23.37 -8.57 -16.16
C ASN A 124 -23.68 -9.93 -16.85
N ASN A 125 -22.72 -10.48 -17.59
CA ASN A 125 -22.81 -11.82 -18.19
C ASN A 125 -21.97 -12.85 -17.42
N VAL A 126 -22.33 -14.14 -17.56
CA VAL A 126 -21.57 -15.27 -16.98
C VAL A 126 -20.94 -16.09 -18.09
N PHE A 127 -19.62 -16.22 -18.07
CA PHE A 127 -18.83 -17.00 -19.01
C PHE A 127 -18.12 -18.17 -18.34
N SER A 128 -17.99 -19.31 -19.02
CA SER A 128 -17.15 -20.41 -18.53
C SER A 128 -16.74 -21.42 -19.61
N GLY A 129 -15.49 -21.87 -19.54
CA GLY A 129 -14.98 -22.97 -20.37
C GLY A 129 -14.71 -22.62 -21.84
N ASN A 130 -14.67 -21.33 -22.20
CA ASN A 130 -14.47 -20.87 -23.58
C ASN A 130 -12.96 -20.66 -23.89
N PRO A 131 -12.48 -20.93 -25.12
CA PRO A 131 -11.11 -20.63 -25.56
C PRO A 131 -10.73 -19.15 -25.39
N THR A 132 -11.69 -18.24 -25.55
CA THR A 132 -11.65 -16.87 -25.03
C THR A 132 -13.09 -16.42 -24.74
N ASP A 133 -13.31 -15.58 -23.73
CA ASP A 133 -14.66 -15.08 -23.43
C ASP A 133 -15.05 -13.88 -24.30
N ILE A 134 -14.15 -12.89 -24.45
CA ILE A 134 -14.36 -11.67 -25.24
C ILE A 134 -13.12 -11.39 -26.09
N ASN A 135 -13.26 -11.37 -27.42
CA ASN A 135 -12.14 -11.24 -28.36
C ASN A 135 -12.33 -10.06 -29.33
N SER A 136 -11.46 -9.04 -29.27
CA SER A 136 -11.44 -7.90 -30.21
C SER A 136 -10.12 -7.86 -30.97
N ILE A 137 -10.17 -8.22 -32.26
CA ILE A 137 -9.00 -8.37 -33.13
C ILE A 137 -8.95 -7.38 -34.30
N SER A 138 -10.06 -6.69 -34.59
CA SER A 138 -10.18 -5.78 -35.74
C SER A 138 -10.29 -4.29 -35.35
N GLY A 139 -10.18 -3.99 -34.06
CA GLY A 139 -10.30 -2.64 -33.47
C GLY A 139 -11.73 -2.25 -33.11
N GLY A 140 -11.89 -1.03 -32.60
CA GLY A 140 -13.15 -0.50 -32.08
C GLY A 140 -12.95 0.80 -31.30
N THR A 141 -14.04 1.50 -30.98
CA THR A 141 -13.98 2.71 -30.13
C THR A 141 -15.02 2.65 -29.01
N GLY A 142 -14.62 3.02 -27.78
CA GLY A 142 -15.55 3.18 -26.65
C GLY A 142 -16.26 1.90 -26.19
N ALA A 143 -15.68 0.71 -26.39
CA ALA A 143 -16.24 -0.54 -25.89
C ALA A 143 -16.16 -0.61 -24.35
N VAL A 144 -17.22 -1.07 -23.68
CA VAL A 144 -17.29 -1.20 -22.22
C VAL A 144 -17.57 -2.66 -21.86
N VAL A 145 -16.75 -3.23 -20.98
CA VAL A 145 -16.91 -4.59 -20.47
C VAL A 145 -16.98 -4.53 -18.94
N SER A 146 -18.16 -4.77 -18.39
CA SER A 146 -18.44 -4.51 -16.97
C SER A 146 -19.21 -5.60 -16.23
N ASN A 147 -18.99 -5.75 -14.93
CA ASN A 147 -19.76 -6.63 -14.03
C ASN A 147 -19.82 -8.13 -14.43
N ASN A 148 -19.03 -8.59 -15.41
CA ASN A 148 -19.09 -9.97 -15.90
C ASN A 148 -18.37 -10.92 -14.94
N THR A 149 -18.81 -12.17 -14.90
CA THR A 149 -18.12 -13.26 -14.17
C THR A 149 -17.60 -14.31 -15.15
N SER A 150 -16.31 -14.67 -15.05
CA SER A 150 -15.63 -15.66 -15.89
C SER A 150 -15.01 -16.76 -15.04
N THR A 151 -15.13 -18.02 -15.50
CA THR A 151 -14.51 -19.19 -14.85
C THR A 151 -13.88 -20.12 -15.87
N SER A 152 -12.56 -20.35 -15.76
CA SER A 152 -11.82 -21.33 -16.57
C SER A 152 -11.84 -21.08 -18.09
N ALA A 153 -11.92 -19.82 -18.52
CA ALA A 153 -11.67 -19.44 -19.91
C ALA A 153 -10.18 -19.55 -20.27
N GLY A 154 -9.85 -19.52 -21.57
CA GLY A 154 -8.48 -19.29 -22.02
C GLY A 154 -8.04 -17.88 -21.64
N ASN A 155 -8.51 -16.86 -22.37
CA ASN A 155 -8.43 -15.46 -21.93
C ASN A 155 -9.84 -14.94 -21.64
N PHE A 156 -10.02 -14.04 -20.66
CA PHE A 156 -11.32 -13.35 -20.53
C PHE A 156 -11.46 -12.26 -21.59
N VAL A 157 -10.45 -11.40 -21.73
CA VAL A 157 -10.40 -10.35 -22.74
C VAL A 157 -9.11 -10.44 -23.55
N VAL A 158 -9.23 -10.38 -24.87
CA VAL A 158 -8.12 -10.11 -25.81
C VAL A 158 -8.46 -8.82 -26.57
N TRP A 159 -7.62 -7.79 -26.46
CA TRP A 159 -7.85 -6.48 -27.12
C TRP A 159 -6.64 -5.99 -27.90
N THR A 160 -6.87 -5.67 -29.17
CA THR A 160 -5.92 -5.04 -30.08
C THR A 160 -6.58 -3.88 -30.83
N ASN A 161 -5.77 -2.93 -31.35
CA ASN A 161 -6.24 -1.89 -32.29
C ASN A 161 -7.45 -1.04 -31.81
N THR A 162 -7.68 -0.95 -30.50
CA THR A 162 -8.92 -0.42 -29.89
C THR A 162 -8.66 0.93 -29.19
N THR A 163 -9.63 1.84 -29.22
CA THR A 163 -9.52 3.20 -28.64
C THR A 163 -10.57 3.45 -27.57
N GLY A 164 -10.20 4.05 -26.43
CA GLY A 164 -11.15 4.53 -25.42
C GLY A 164 -11.98 3.44 -24.72
N ALA A 165 -11.52 2.18 -24.72
CA ALA A 165 -12.27 1.06 -24.18
C ALA A 165 -12.06 0.88 -22.67
N VAL A 166 -13.12 0.49 -21.96
CA VAL A 166 -13.17 0.41 -20.49
C VAL A 166 -13.49 -1.01 -20.03
N LEU A 167 -12.69 -1.52 -19.09
CA LEU A 167 -12.79 -2.88 -18.54
C LEU A 167 -12.86 -2.76 -17.01
N THR A 168 -14.05 -2.97 -16.40
CA THR A 168 -14.25 -2.66 -14.97
C THR A 168 -15.20 -3.57 -14.21
N GLN A 169 -14.94 -3.80 -12.91
CA GLN A 169 -15.82 -4.58 -12.02
C GLN A 169 -16.06 -6.05 -12.46
N ASN A 170 -15.23 -6.59 -13.36
CA ASN A 170 -15.33 -7.98 -13.78
C ASN A 170 -14.62 -8.91 -12.79
N THR A 171 -15.15 -10.12 -12.60
CA THR A 171 -14.57 -11.18 -11.75
C THR A 171 -14.12 -12.35 -12.62
N VAL A 172 -12.80 -12.57 -12.73
CA VAL A 172 -12.20 -13.64 -13.55
C VAL A 172 -11.52 -14.67 -12.65
N THR A 173 -11.90 -15.94 -12.79
CA THR A 173 -11.34 -17.04 -11.99
C THR A 173 -10.73 -18.13 -12.86
N ASN A 174 -9.57 -18.65 -12.45
CA ASN A 174 -8.90 -19.83 -13.01
C ASN A 174 -8.67 -19.84 -14.54
N SER A 175 -8.52 -18.68 -15.19
CA SER A 175 -8.22 -18.65 -16.63
C SER A 175 -6.88 -19.32 -16.95
N THR A 176 -6.82 -20.10 -18.02
CA THR A 176 -5.64 -20.91 -18.39
C THR A 176 -4.62 -20.12 -19.20
N GLY A 177 -5.09 -19.18 -20.02
CA GLY A 177 -4.33 -18.08 -20.62
C GLY A 177 -4.39 -16.82 -19.74
N SER A 178 -4.02 -15.65 -20.30
CA SER A 178 -3.99 -14.42 -19.51
C SER A 178 -5.41 -13.90 -19.26
N ALA A 179 -5.73 -13.44 -18.04
CA ALA A 179 -7.10 -12.98 -17.78
C ALA A 179 -7.46 -11.81 -18.71
N PHE A 180 -6.63 -10.76 -18.75
CA PHE A 180 -6.69 -9.72 -19.76
C PHE A 180 -5.39 -9.75 -20.58
N PHE A 181 -5.50 -9.88 -21.90
CA PHE A 181 -4.39 -9.75 -22.84
C PHE A 181 -4.60 -8.52 -23.73
N ILE A 182 -3.91 -7.45 -23.38
CA ILE A 182 -3.92 -6.17 -24.07
C ILE A 182 -2.66 -6.12 -24.93
N ASP A 183 -2.80 -6.23 -26.25
CA ASP A 183 -1.65 -6.22 -27.15
C ASP A 183 -1.48 -4.84 -27.82
N GLY A 184 -0.99 -4.78 -29.05
CA GLY A 184 -0.54 -3.55 -29.68
C GLY A 184 -1.63 -2.66 -30.29
N ASN A 185 -1.20 -1.44 -30.60
CA ASN A 185 -1.97 -0.38 -31.26
C ASN A 185 -3.28 0.05 -30.55
N ASN A 186 -3.41 -0.11 -29.24
CA ASN A 186 -4.53 0.46 -28.49
C ASN A 186 -4.23 1.90 -28.01
N SER A 187 -5.27 2.72 -27.81
CA SER A 187 -5.13 4.08 -27.24
C SER A 187 -6.21 4.40 -26.19
N ASP A 188 -5.84 5.09 -25.12
CA ASP A 188 -6.75 5.62 -24.09
C ASP A 188 -7.65 4.56 -23.41
N LEU A 189 -7.12 3.34 -23.23
CA LEU A 189 -7.82 2.24 -22.56
C LEU A 189 -7.81 2.41 -21.03
N VAL A 190 -8.88 1.98 -20.37
CA VAL A 190 -8.99 2.00 -18.90
C VAL A 190 -9.35 0.62 -18.37
N ILE A 191 -8.54 0.07 -17.48
CA ILE A 191 -8.72 -1.24 -16.84
C ILE A 191 -8.73 -1.01 -15.33
N THR A 192 -9.92 -0.86 -14.75
CA THR A 192 -10.08 -0.45 -13.34
C THR A 192 -10.99 -1.34 -12.52
N SER A 193 -10.61 -1.59 -11.27
CA SER A 193 -11.50 -2.20 -10.26
C SER A 193 -11.96 -3.63 -10.61
N ASN A 194 -11.14 -4.43 -11.31
CA ASN A 194 -11.44 -5.84 -11.62
C ASN A 194 -10.84 -6.79 -10.58
N ALA A 195 -11.45 -7.97 -10.40
CA ALA A 195 -10.96 -9.04 -9.55
C ALA A 195 -10.49 -10.24 -10.39
N ILE A 196 -9.22 -10.64 -10.26
CA ILE A 196 -8.61 -11.76 -10.98
C ILE A 196 -8.01 -12.75 -9.97
N SER A 197 -8.33 -14.04 -10.07
CA SER A 197 -7.83 -15.04 -9.12
C SER A 197 -7.61 -16.45 -9.69
N GLY A 198 -6.55 -17.12 -9.25
CA GLY A 198 -6.29 -18.54 -9.53
C GLY A 198 -5.82 -18.80 -10.97
N GLY A 199 -5.52 -20.06 -11.32
CA GLY A 199 -4.98 -20.42 -12.63
C GLY A 199 -3.51 -20.01 -12.84
N GLY A 200 -2.63 -20.34 -11.88
CA GLY A 200 -1.23 -19.87 -11.79
C GLY A 200 -0.26 -20.19 -12.94
N ALA A 201 -0.73 -20.72 -14.07
CA ALA A 201 0.07 -20.96 -15.28
C ALA A 201 0.23 -19.72 -16.18
N ALA A 202 -0.61 -18.69 -16.03
CA ALA A 202 -0.63 -17.53 -16.90
C ALA A 202 -0.79 -16.19 -16.16
N THR A 203 -0.57 -15.08 -16.88
CA THR A 203 -0.54 -13.71 -16.30
C THR A 203 -1.95 -13.24 -15.93
N GLY A 204 -2.10 -12.35 -14.94
CA GLY A 204 -3.35 -11.62 -14.70
C GLY A 204 -3.63 -10.65 -15.85
N ILE A 205 -2.96 -9.50 -15.83
CA ILE A 205 -3.03 -8.48 -16.89
C ILE A 205 -1.71 -8.48 -17.67
N ARG A 206 -1.74 -8.92 -18.94
CA ARG A 206 -0.60 -8.81 -19.87
C ARG A 206 -0.80 -7.61 -20.78
N VAL A 207 0.20 -6.73 -20.79
CA VAL A 207 0.36 -5.66 -21.80
C VAL A 207 1.48 -6.08 -22.77
N GLY A 208 1.29 -5.90 -24.07
CA GLY A 208 2.23 -6.30 -25.12
C GLY A 208 2.02 -5.58 -26.45
N ASN A 209 2.72 -6.04 -27.48
CA ASN A 209 2.61 -5.57 -28.87
C ASN A 209 3.09 -6.65 -29.88
N SER A 210 2.79 -7.93 -29.61
CA SER A 210 3.15 -9.08 -30.44
C SER A 210 2.39 -9.13 -31.79
N PHE A 211 1.12 -8.72 -31.85
CA PHE A 211 0.32 -8.72 -33.08
C PHE A 211 0.56 -7.47 -33.93
N TYR A 212 0.86 -6.33 -33.31
CA TYR A 212 1.13 -5.06 -33.97
C TYR A 212 2.56 -4.58 -33.68
N ALA A 213 3.54 -5.32 -34.19
CA ALA A 213 4.95 -5.01 -34.04
C ALA A 213 5.27 -3.55 -34.42
N GLY A 214 6.00 -2.84 -33.56
CA GLY A 214 6.32 -1.43 -33.72
C GLY A 214 5.19 -0.45 -33.34
N LYS A 215 4.00 -0.92 -32.93
CA LYS A 215 2.90 -0.09 -32.45
C LYS A 215 2.53 -0.45 -31.01
N PRO A 216 3.15 0.17 -30.00
CA PRO A 216 2.78 -0.07 -28.60
C PRO A 216 1.40 0.51 -28.32
N SER A 217 0.74 0.04 -27.26
CA SER A 217 -0.44 0.72 -26.73
C SER A 217 -0.03 1.97 -25.94
N SER A 218 -0.82 3.03 -26.02
CA SER A 218 -0.58 4.35 -25.39
C SER A 218 -1.82 4.82 -24.61
N GLY A 219 -1.68 5.74 -23.65
CA GLY A 219 -2.80 6.21 -22.82
C GLY A 219 -3.47 5.12 -21.95
N LEU A 220 -2.90 3.93 -21.86
CA LEU A 220 -3.46 2.80 -21.11
C LEU A 220 -3.35 3.07 -19.60
N THR A 221 -4.48 3.12 -18.91
CA THR A 221 -4.58 3.17 -17.45
C THR A 221 -4.95 1.80 -16.91
N VAL A 222 -4.11 1.22 -16.05
CA VAL A 222 -4.40 0.00 -15.29
C VAL A 222 -4.45 0.35 -13.81
N SER A 223 -5.65 0.51 -13.24
CA SER A 223 -5.82 1.00 -11.86
C SER A 223 -6.67 0.09 -10.95
N ASP A 224 -6.49 0.14 -9.63
CA ASP A 224 -7.42 -0.44 -8.64
C ASP A 224 -7.72 -1.97 -8.77
N ASN A 225 -6.98 -2.72 -9.60
CA ASN A 225 -7.30 -4.14 -9.85
C ASN A 225 -6.76 -5.02 -8.72
N ARG A 226 -7.54 -6.03 -8.31
CA ARG A 226 -7.15 -7.03 -7.31
C ARG A 226 -6.80 -8.35 -8.01
N ILE A 227 -5.52 -8.73 -8.00
CA ILE A 227 -4.99 -9.87 -8.77
C ILE A 227 -4.33 -10.87 -7.82
N SER A 228 -4.63 -12.17 -7.96
CA SER A 228 -4.13 -13.19 -7.03
C SER A 228 -3.84 -14.55 -7.67
N ASN A 229 -2.80 -15.24 -7.19
CA ASN A 229 -2.48 -16.63 -7.57
C ASN A 229 -2.33 -16.85 -9.09
N ARG A 230 -1.64 -15.93 -9.76
CA ARG A 230 -1.33 -15.94 -11.21
C ARG A 230 0.15 -16.27 -11.43
N LEU A 231 0.57 -16.53 -12.68
CA LEU A 231 2.00 -16.64 -13.00
C LEU A 231 2.69 -15.31 -12.75
N ASN A 232 2.21 -14.25 -13.40
CA ASN A 232 2.54 -12.87 -13.05
C ASN A 232 1.25 -12.11 -12.77
N GLY A 233 1.26 -11.11 -11.88
CA GLY A 233 0.08 -10.28 -11.63
C GLY A 233 -0.20 -9.35 -12.80
N ILE A 234 0.70 -8.37 -12.99
CA ILE A 234 0.73 -7.47 -14.13
C ILE A 234 2.07 -7.66 -14.85
N ARG A 235 2.04 -7.81 -16.18
CA ARG A 235 3.25 -7.97 -17.00
C ARG A 235 3.22 -7.07 -18.23
N VAL A 236 4.15 -6.13 -18.33
CA VAL A 236 4.45 -5.41 -19.57
C VAL A 236 5.54 -6.16 -20.34
N SER A 237 5.22 -6.59 -21.55
CA SER A 237 6.07 -7.44 -22.40
C SER A 237 6.80 -6.63 -23.48
N PRO A 238 7.96 -7.10 -24.00
CA PRO A 238 8.50 -6.65 -25.27
C PRO A 238 7.64 -7.14 -26.46
N ALA A 239 7.98 -6.65 -27.65
CA ALA A 239 7.49 -7.22 -28.91
C ALA A 239 8.02 -8.64 -29.12
N ASP A 240 7.27 -9.44 -29.87
CA ASP A 240 7.65 -10.79 -30.27
C ASP A 240 7.70 -10.86 -31.81
N PRO A 241 8.85 -11.15 -32.44
CA PRO A 241 10.17 -11.36 -31.84
C PRO A 241 10.81 -10.07 -31.32
N VAL A 242 11.73 -10.21 -30.36
CA VAL A 242 12.47 -9.13 -29.66
C VAL A 242 13.49 -8.39 -30.56
N ALA A 243 13.33 -8.48 -31.89
CA ALA A 243 14.21 -7.85 -32.88
C ALA A 243 13.81 -6.40 -33.22
N ALA A 244 12.63 -5.95 -32.78
CA ALA A 244 12.27 -4.54 -32.83
C ALA A 244 13.07 -3.77 -31.76
N PRO A 245 13.68 -2.60 -32.07
CA PRO A 245 14.31 -1.77 -31.06
C PRO A 245 13.28 -1.32 -30.01
N SER A 246 13.73 -1.05 -28.78
CA SER A 246 12.86 -0.48 -27.75
C SER A 246 12.22 0.80 -28.28
N LEU A 247 10.91 0.92 -28.11
CA LEU A 247 10.10 1.98 -28.70
C LEU A 247 10.32 3.29 -27.93
N THR A 248 11.37 4.00 -28.32
CA THR A 248 11.82 5.26 -27.74
C THR A 248 10.86 6.41 -28.08
N GLY A 249 9.88 6.61 -27.22
CA GLY A 249 8.92 7.70 -27.29
C GLY A 249 8.29 7.99 -25.94
N THR A 250 7.63 9.14 -25.82
CA THR A 250 6.86 9.51 -24.62
C THR A 250 5.59 8.68 -24.55
N ASN A 251 5.67 7.52 -23.90
CA ASN A 251 4.50 6.77 -23.48
C ASN A 251 3.77 7.51 -22.35
N THR A 252 2.47 7.27 -22.23
CA THR A 252 1.58 7.82 -21.20
C THR A 252 0.88 6.73 -20.39
N ASN A 253 1.24 5.45 -20.59
CA ASN A 253 0.65 4.34 -19.87
C ASN A 253 0.94 4.41 -18.36
N THR A 254 -0.08 4.15 -17.55
CA THR A 254 -0.03 4.13 -16.10
C THR A 254 -0.44 2.77 -15.55
N ILE A 255 0.22 2.33 -14.49
CA ILE A 255 -0.12 1.15 -13.70
C ILE A 255 -0.16 1.64 -12.25
N THR A 256 -1.35 1.83 -11.68
CA THR A 256 -1.47 2.48 -10.36
C THR A 256 -2.42 1.78 -9.39
N ASP A 257 -2.18 1.88 -8.09
CA ASP A 257 -3.15 1.48 -7.04
C ASP A 257 -3.63 0.01 -7.09
N ASN A 258 -2.97 -0.86 -7.89
CA ASN A 258 -3.35 -2.26 -8.04
C ASN A 258 -2.84 -3.08 -6.84
N THR A 259 -3.62 -4.08 -6.41
CA THR A 259 -3.22 -5.05 -5.38
C THR A 259 -2.92 -6.40 -6.00
N VAL A 260 -1.67 -6.87 -5.91
CA VAL A 260 -1.22 -8.17 -6.41
C VAL A 260 -0.75 -9.06 -5.26
N THR A 261 -1.25 -10.30 -5.18
CA THR A 261 -0.89 -11.24 -4.09
C THR A 261 -0.60 -12.66 -4.57
N GLY A 262 0.55 -13.22 -4.19
CA GLY A 262 0.84 -14.66 -4.34
C GLY A 262 1.14 -15.10 -5.78
N SER A 263 1.94 -14.34 -6.53
CA SER A 263 2.35 -14.75 -7.88
C SER A 263 3.33 -15.94 -7.87
N VAL A 264 3.13 -16.89 -8.79
CA VAL A 264 4.02 -18.05 -8.98
C VAL A 264 5.38 -17.64 -9.56
N ASN A 265 5.43 -16.48 -10.23
CA ASN A 265 6.66 -15.79 -10.62
C ASN A 265 6.62 -14.35 -10.06
N ASP A 266 6.09 -13.36 -10.79
CA ASP A 266 6.23 -11.94 -10.42
C ASP A 266 4.93 -11.19 -10.10
N GLY A 267 5.00 -10.20 -9.22
CA GLY A 267 3.88 -9.33 -8.85
C GLY A 267 3.56 -8.36 -9.99
N ILE A 268 4.40 -7.35 -10.15
CA ILE A 268 4.40 -6.41 -11.28
C ILE A 268 5.75 -6.51 -11.99
N LEU A 269 5.72 -6.87 -13.27
CA LEU A 269 6.91 -7.11 -14.10
C LEU A 269 6.88 -6.21 -15.34
N VAL A 270 7.87 -5.34 -15.48
CA VAL A 270 8.16 -4.62 -16.73
C VAL A 270 9.42 -5.22 -17.35
N GLN A 271 9.26 -5.99 -18.42
CA GLN A 271 10.35 -6.82 -18.94
C GLN A 271 11.42 -6.03 -19.69
N ALA A 272 12.64 -6.58 -19.74
CA ALA A 272 13.68 -6.10 -20.63
C ALA A 272 13.18 -5.98 -22.09
N GLY A 273 13.42 -4.84 -22.73
CA GLY A 273 12.93 -4.53 -24.07
C GLY A 273 11.45 -4.13 -24.16
N ALA A 274 10.72 -4.04 -23.05
CA ALA A 274 9.36 -3.47 -23.03
C ALA A 274 9.34 -1.98 -23.41
N THR A 275 8.13 -1.45 -23.64
CA THR A 275 7.92 -0.03 -23.98
C THR A 275 8.37 0.86 -22.81
N SER A 276 9.21 1.87 -23.10
CA SER A 276 9.69 2.85 -22.12
C SER A 276 8.62 3.87 -21.71
N GLY A 277 8.85 4.59 -20.62
CA GLY A 277 8.02 5.73 -20.20
C GLY A 277 6.72 5.34 -19.48
N VAL A 278 6.59 4.09 -19.02
CA VAL A 278 5.47 3.69 -18.15
C VAL A 278 5.61 4.36 -16.79
N VAL A 279 4.50 4.79 -16.20
CA VAL A 279 4.44 5.24 -14.80
C VAL A 279 3.81 4.14 -13.94
N VAL A 280 4.55 3.68 -12.93
CA VAL A 280 4.12 2.64 -11.99
C VAL A 280 4.10 3.26 -10.59
N SER A 281 2.92 3.45 -9.99
CA SER A 281 2.83 4.12 -8.68
C SER A 281 1.71 3.63 -7.76
N SER A 282 1.91 3.70 -6.44
CA SER A 282 0.90 3.32 -5.44
C SER A 282 0.43 1.84 -5.45
N ASN A 283 1.03 0.97 -6.26
CA ASN A 283 0.64 -0.44 -6.32
C ASN A 283 1.17 -1.21 -5.10
N VAL A 284 0.45 -2.24 -4.65
CA VAL A 284 0.89 -3.16 -3.59
C VAL A 284 1.03 -4.57 -4.18
N ALA A 285 2.26 -5.05 -4.29
CA ALA A 285 2.57 -6.42 -4.69
C ALA A 285 3.18 -7.21 -3.52
N SER A 286 2.73 -8.44 -3.27
CA SER A 286 3.23 -9.21 -2.13
C SER A 286 3.15 -10.74 -2.30
N GLY A 287 4.16 -11.43 -1.73
CA GLY A 287 4.19 -12.89 -1.69
C GLY A 287 4.47 -13.54 -3.05
N SER A 288 5.06 -12.80 -3.98
CA SER A 288 5.49 -13.31 -5.28
C SER A 288 6.76 -14.15 -5.13
N THR A 289 6.87 -15.22 -5.92
CA THR A 289 7.93 -16.24 -5.74
C THR A 289 9.29 -15.79 -6.27
N ASN A 290 9.34 -14.93 -7.30
CA ASN A 290 10.58 -14.30 -7.79
C ASN A 290 10.69 -12.84 -7.32
N LYS A 291 9.88 -11.93 -7.86
CA LYS A 291 9.84 -10.52 -7.48
C LYS A 291 8.40 -10.04 -7.28
N ASP A 292 8.13 -9.29 -6.22
CA ASP A 292 6.92 -8.49 -6.12
C ASP A 292 6.96 -7.34 -7.15
N CYS A 293 8.13 -6.76 -7.41
CA CYS A 293 8.31 -5.68 -8.39
C CYS A 293 9.61 -5.83 -9.19
N GLU A 294 9.53 -6.03 -10.50
CA GLU A 294 10.71 -6.12 -11.39
C GLU A 294 10.59 -5.16 -12.57
N ASP A 295 11.67 -4.44 -12.86
CA ASP A 295 11.83 -3.68 -14.11
C ASP A 295 13.19 -4.00 -14.74
N GLY A 296 13.18 -4.83 -15.77
CA GLY A 296 14.35 -5.24 -16.53
C GLY A 296 14.75 -4.28 -17.66
N THR A 297 14.11 -3.12 -17.78
CA THR A 297 14.45 -2.12 -18.81
C THR A 297 15.67 -1.27 -18.41
N THR A 298 16.15 -0.40 -19.31
CA THR A 298 17.30 0.47 -19.06
C THR A 298 17.08 1.83 -19.70
N GLY A 299 17.34 2.91 -18.97
CA GLY A 299 17.07 4.28 -19.40
C GLY A 299 17.35 5.32 -18.31
N THR A 300 16.54 6.39 -18.30
CA THR A 300 16.71 7.55 -17.39
C THR A 300 15.60 7.66 -16.33
N GLY A 301 14.88 6.57 -16.08
CA GLY A 301 13.82 6.46 -15.08
C GLY A 301 14.34 6.06 -13.70
N THR A 302 13.43 5.56 -12.85
CA THR A 302 13.76 5.15 -11.48
C THR A 302 14.86 4.08 -11.49
N LEU A 303 15.94 4.32 -10.74
CA LEU A 303 17.09 3.41 -10.59
C LEU A 303 17.78 3.01 -11.92
N GLY A 304 17.67 3.83 -12.97
CA GLY A 304 18.30 3.57 -14.28
C GLY A 304 17.47 2.66 -15.21
N THR A 305 16.22 2.37 -14.84
CA THR A 305 15.23 1.72 -15.72
C THR A 305 14.74 2.70 -16.80
N ALA A 306 13.90 2.25 -17.73
CA ALA A 306 13.26 3.11 -18.72
C ALA A 306 11.91 3.72 -18.25
N ASN A 307 11.51 3.51 -17.00
CA ASN A 307 10.17 3.80 -16.47
C ASN A 307 10.21 4.53 -15.12
N THR A 308 9.09 5.13 -14.72
CA THR A 308 9.01 5.87 -13.45
C THR A 308 8.28 5.04 -12.41
N TRP A 309 8.99 4.60 -11.38
CA TRP A 309 8.44 3.90 -10.22
C TRP A 309 8.44 4.82 -8.99
N THR A 310 7.30 4.97 -8.30
CA THR A 310 7.16 5.81 -7.10
C THR A 310 6.08 5.28 -6.14
N SER A 311 6.36 5.22 -4.84
CA SER A 311 5.37 4.87 -3.79
C SER A 311 4.65 3.52 -3.97
N ASN A 312 5.27 2.56 -4.66
CA ASN A 312 4.76 1.18 -4.75
C ASN A 312 5.27 0.37 -3.56
N ALA A 313 4.60 -0.69 -3.17
CA ALA A 313 5.04 -1.57 -2.08
C ALA A 313 5.25 -3.02 -2.52
N GLY A 314 6.29 -3.67 -2.01
CA GLY A 314 6.64 -5.06 -2.35
C GLY A 314 8.07 -5.45 -2.00
N LEU A 315 8.25 -6.68 -1.51
CA LEU A 315 9.41 -7.09 -0.70
C LEU A 315 10.60 -7.63 -1.49
N HIS A 316 10.28 -8.31 -2.59
CA HIS A 316 11.29 -8.82 -3.51
C HIS A 316 11.29 -7.89 -4.73
N ASN A 317 12.15 -6.88 -4.74
CA ASN A 317 12.17 -5.89 -5.82
C ASN A 317 13.54 -5.80 -6.53
N THR A 318 13.54 -5.52 -7.84
CA THR A 318 14.76 -5.47 -8.68
C THR A 318 14.59 -4.52 -9.87
N PRO A 319 15.39 -3.43 -9.98
CA PRO A 319 16.39 -2.95 -9.02
C PRO A 319 15.86 -2.71 -7.59
N ILE A 320 16.75 -2.73 -6.59
CA ILE A 320 16.35 -2.54 -5.19
C ILE A 320 15.92 -1.08 -4.96
N GLY A 321 14.67 -0.87 -4.53
CA GLY A 321 14.02 0.42 -4.37
C GLY A 321 13.00 0.80 -5.46
N LEU A 322 12.55 -0.16 -6.30
CA LEU A 322 11.35 0.07 -7.15
C LEU A 322 10.04 0.08 -6.35
N CYS A 323 10.05 -0.65 -5.23
CA CYS A 323 8.93 -0.84 -4.32
C CYS A 323 9.45 -0.91 -2.89
N ASP A 324 8.58 -0.54 -1.96
CA ASP A 324 8.89 -0.28 -0.56
C ASP A 324 8.36 -1.39 0.36
N SER A 325 9.13 -1.77 1.38
CA SER A 325 8.76 -2.78 2.38
C SER A 325 8.03 -2.23 3.62
N TYR A 326 7.91 -0.91 3.74
CA TYR A 326 7.02 -0.24 4.70
C TYR A 326 5.78 0.25 3.96
N ILE A 327 4.60 -0.15 4.45
CA ILE A 327 3.33 0.43 4.06
C ILE A 327 2.82 1.22 5.26
N GLY A 328 3.02 2.53 5.23
CA GLY A 328 2.37 3.42 6.18
C GLY A 328 0.90 3.65 5.82
N GLU A 329 0.10 3.97 6.82
CA GLU A 329 -1.37 4.05 6.74
C GLU A 329 -1.85 5.43 7.22
N LEU A 330 -3.11 5.77 6.96
CA LEU A 330 -3.76 6.82 7.76
C LEU A 330 -3.97 6.27 9.18
N PRO A 331 -3.48 6.91 10.25
CA PRO A 331 -3.49 6.35 11.61
C PRO A 331 -4.81 5.71 12.06
N VAL A 332 -4.81 4.39 12.28
CA VAL A 332 -6.00 3.58 12.63
C VAL A 332 -5.94 3.07 14.06
N ARG A 333 -7.01 3.30 14.83
CA ARG A 333 -7.11 2.83 16.23
C ARG A 333 -7.38 1.34 16.33
N ILE A 334 -6.43 0.61 16.92
CA ILE A 334 -6.55 -0.83 17.23
C ILE A 334 -6.86 -1.11 18.71
N LEU A 335 -6.64 -0.12 19.58
CA LEU A 335 -7.01 -0.17 21.00
C LEU A 335 -7.47 1.19 21.51
N ASP A 336 -8.57 1.19 22.25
CA ASP A 336 -8.97 2.27 23.16
C ASP A 336 -9.57 1.63 24.42
N THR A 337 -8.87 1.71 25.55
CA THR A 337 -9.34 1.10 26.82
C THR A 337 -10.12 2.07 27.71
N ARG A 338 -10.33 3.31 27.28
CA ARG A 338 -11.04 4.33 28.07
C ARG A 338 -12.53 4.04 28.16
N ALA A 339 -13.13 4.45 29.27
CA ALA A 339 -14.57 4.29 29.50
C ALA A 339 -15.40 4.99 28.41
N GLY A 340 -16.30 4.23 27.76
CA GLY A 340 -17.18 4.71 26.70
C GLY A 340 -16.68 4.45 25.27
N SER A 341 -15.40 4.11 25.06
CA SER A 341 -14.84 3.83 23.73
C SER A 341 -15.31 2.49 23.12
N GLY A 342 -15.88 1.61 23.94
CA GLY A 342 -16.17 0.21 23.61
C GLY A 342 -14.92 -0.68 23.74
N THR A 343 -15.09 -1.92 24.19
CA THR A 343 -13.96 -2.84 24.46
C THR A 343 -13.37 -3.41 23.16
N GLN A 344 -12.51 -2.63 22.49
CA GLN A 344 -11.71 -3.14 21.37
C GLN A 344 -10.88 -4.35 21.82
N GLN A 345 -10.88 -5.41 21.00
CA GLN A 345 -10.31 -6.74 21.30
C GLN A 345 -10.80 -7.42 22.61
N GLY A 346 -11.92 -6.96 23.21
CA GLY A 346 -12.52 -7.59 24.39
C GLY A 346 -11.73 -7.43 25.70
N LEU A 347 -10.84 -6.43 25.75
CA LEU A 347 -9.91 -6.19 26.86
C LEU A 347 -10.54 -5.38 28.02
N PRO A 348 -9.95 -5.45 29.24
CA PRO A 348 -10.43 -4.66 30.38
C PRO A 348 -10.19 -3.16 30.19
N SER A 349 -11.02 -2.39 30.89
CA SER A 349 -10.97 -0.93 30.99
C SER A 349 -10.86 -0.56 32.48
N PRO A 350 -9.74 0.00 32.96
CA PRO A 350 -8.43 0.17 32.31
C PRO A 350 -7.64 -1.15 32.17
N LEU A 351 -6.42 -1.10 31.62
CA LEU A 351 -5.44 -2.20 31.76
C LEU A 351 -4.94 -2.28 33.21
N ALA A 352 -4.78 -3.50 33.76
CA ALA A 352 -4.40 -3.71 35.16
C ALA A 352 -2.87 -3.79 35.37
N ALA A 353 -2.42 -3.31 36.52
CA ALA A 353 -1.00 -3.24 36.92
C ALA A 353 -0.28 -4.59 36.84
N GLY A 354 0.88 -4.61 36.18
CA GLY A 354 1.75 -5.77 35.99
C GLY A 354 1.18 -6.86 35.06
N GLN A 355 -0.07 -6.76 34.62
CA GLN A 355 -0.68 -7.75 33.73
C GLN A 355 -0.20 -7.54 32.29
N THR A 356 0.02 -8.65 31.60
CA THR A 356 0.48 -8.67 30.21
C THR A 356 -0.66 -9.11 29.29
N TYR A 357 -1.13 -8.18 28.47
CA TYR A 357 -2.19 -8.41 27.49
C TYR A 357 -1.56 -8.67 26.12
N ALA A 358 -2.20 -9.50 25.29
CA ALA A 358 -1.69 -9.89 23.98
C ALA A 358 -2.71 -9.56 22.88
N PHE A 359 -2.27 -8.79 21.89
CA PHE A 359 -3.08 -8.11 20.89
C PHE A 359 -2.86 -8.76 19.53
N THR A 360 -3.92 -8.96 18.76
CA THR A 360 -3.82 -9.38 17.36
C THR A 360 -3.90 -8.16 16.46
N VAL A 361 -2.99 -8.04 15.51
CA VAL A 361 -2.91 -6.87 14.60
C VAL A 361 -2.95 -7.30 13.14
N ALA A 362 -2.23 -8.37 12.78
CA ALA A 362 -2.28 -8.89 11.42
C ALA A 362 -3.71 -9.40 11.10
N GLY A 363 -4.30 -8.91 10.01
CA GLY A 363 -5.71 -9.10 9.66
C GLY A 363 -6.66 -8.03 10.21
N MET A 364 -6.16 -6.96 10.86
CA MET A 364 -6.93 -5.81 11.33
C MET A 364 -6.32 -4.50 10.82
N ALA A 365 -7.13 -3.43 10.74
CA ALA A 365 -6.65 -2.08 10.46
C ALA A 365 -5.69 -1.97 9.25
N ASN A 366 -6.10 -2.56 8.12
CA ASN A 366 -5.32 -2.74 6.87
C ASN A 366 -4.03 -3.56 6.97
N VAL A 367 -3.51 -3.85 8.17
CA VAL A 367 -2.31 -4.67 8.39
C VAL A 367 -2.55 -6.12 7.89
N PRO A 368 -1.78 -6.63 6.92
CA PRO A 368 -2.02 -7.92 6.30
C PRO A 368 -1.50 -9.08 7.16
N ALA A 369 -2.00 -10.30 6.89
CA ALA A 369 -1.66 -11.51 7.63
C ALA A 369 -0.16 -11.89 7.60
N ASN A 370 0.60 -11.38 6.64
CA ASN A 370 2.06 -11.58 6.51
C ASN A 370 2.90 -10.50 7.19
N ALA A 371 2.30 -9.53 7.90
CA ALA A 371 3.03 -8.52 8.67
C ALA A 371 3.98 -9.15 9.72
N ARG A 372 5.09 -8.45 9.98
CA ARG A 372 6.17 -8.87 10.89
C ARG A 372 6.55 -7.80 11.91
N ALA A 373 6.18 -6.54 11.66
CA ALA A 373 6.15 -5.48 12.67
C ALA A 373 5.08 -4.44 12.33
N VAL A 374 4.73 -3.61 13.30
CA VAL A 374 3.87 -2.43 13.12
C VAL A 374 4.54 -1.19 13.70
N ALA A 375 4.38 -0.06 13.01
CA ALA A 375 4.64 1.27 13.53
C ALA A 375 3.39 1.74 14.28
N VAL A 376 3.53 2.09 15.55
CA VAL A 376 2.42 2.49 16.42
C VAL A 376 2.73 3.78 17.16
N ASN A 377 1.71 4.61 17.37
CA ASN A 377 1.72 5.61 18.42
C ASN A 377 0.91 5.09 19.60
N VAL A 378 1.54 4.96 20.78
CA VAL A 378 0.87 4.53 22.01
C VAL A 378 0.68 5.71 22.94
N THR A 379 -0.56 5.91 23.40
CA THR A 379 -0.95 7.00 24.30
C THR A 379 -1.47 6.45 25.63
N VAL A 380 -1.04 7.06 26.74
CA VAL A 380 -1.63 6.89 28.08
C VAL A 380 -2.47 8.11 28.39
N ASP A 381 -3.66 7.90 28.99
CA ASP A 381 -4.58 8.99 29.34
C ASP A 381 -4.85 9.04 30.86
N LYS A 382 -4.42 10.14 31.50
CA LYS A 382 -4.73 10.51 32.90
C LYS A 382 -4.56 9.37 33.93
N PRO A 383 -3.40 8.71 33.99
CA PRO A 383 -3.15 7.59 34.88
C PRO A 383 -3.22 8.04 36.34
N ARG A 384 -3.72 7.18 37.24
CA ARG A 384 -3.89 7.52 38.67
C ARG A 384 -2.56 7.64 39.41
N HIS A 385 -1.52 6.97 38.91
CA HIS A 385 -0.18 6.91 39.48
C HIS A 385 0.85 7.08 38.35
N ALA A 386 2.06 7.52 38.69
CA ALA A 386 3.18 7.55 37.75
C ALA A 386 3.68 6.13 37.45
N GLY A 387 4.16 5.89 36.23
CA GLY A 387 4.50 4.56 35.75
C GLY A 387 5.05 4.53 34.33
N TYR A 388 5.05 3.33 33.73
CA TYR A 388 5.50 3.08 32.37
C TYR A 388 4.67 2.00 31.66
N LEU A 389 4.73 2.00 30.32
CA LEU A 389 4.30 0.90 29.46
C LEU A 389 5.50 0.16 28.86
N GLN A 390 5.31 -1.11 28.55
CA GLN A 390 6.23 -1.94 27.75
C GLN A 390 5.47 -2.57 26.60
N LEU A 391 5.93 -2.37 25.36
CA LEU A 391 5.44 -3.08 24.18
C LEU A 391 6.51 -4.09 23.72
N PHE A 392 6.11 -5.32 23.38
CA PHE A 392 7.05 -6.40 23.01
C PHE A 392 6.37 -7.55 22.25
N PRO A 393 7.10 -8.42 21.52
CA PRO A 393 6.49 -9.46 20.68
C PRO A 393 5.77 -10.56 21.47
N ASP A 394 4.69 -11.14 20.95
CA ASP A 394 4.02 -12.30 21.58
C ASP A 394 4.72 -13.62 21.22
N ASN A 395 5.92 -13.83 21.78
CA ASN A 395 6.70 -15.05 21.59
C ASN A 395 6.19 -16.24 22.46
N GLY A 396 4.91 -16.23 22.84
CA GLY A 396 4.27 -17.24 23.68
C GLY A 396 4.18 -16.89 25.17
N PRO A 397 3.62 -17.79 26.00
CA PRO A 397 3.30 -17.51 27.41
C PRO A 397 4.52 -17.34 28.31
N THR A 398 5.70 -17.77 27.87
CA THR A 398 6.99 -17.64 28.59
C THR A 398 7.81 -16.43 28.14
N THR A 399 7.25 -15.52 27.34
CA THR A 399 7.96 -14.31 26.88
C THR A 399 8.41 -13.46 28.07
N PRO A 400 9.73 -13.23 28.25
CA PRO A 400 10.22 -12.40 29.33
C PRO A 400 9.85 -10.92 29.09
N LEU A 401 9.52 -10.20 30.17
CA LEU A 401 9.35 -8.76 30.12
C LEU A 401 10.68 -8.09 29.71
N PRO A 402 10.66 -7.05 28.86
CA PRO A 402 11.86 -6.28 28.55
C PRO A 402 12.47 -5.62 29.79
N ASN A 403 13.76 -5.28 29.74
CA ASN A 403 14.38 -4.40 30.73
C ASN A 403 14.19 -2.91 30.40
N GLY A 404 13.66 -2.61 29.22
CA GLY A 404 13.32 -1.27 28.73
C GLY A 404 11.84 -0.89 28.88
N SER A 405 11.55 0.41 28.77
CA SER A 405 10.19 0.96 28.73
C SER A 405 9.89 1.55 27.35
N THR A 406 8.67 1.41 26.83
CA THR A 406 8.22 2.11 25.61
C THR A 406 7.78 3.55 25.93
N LEU A 407 6.94 3.73 26.96
CA LEU A 407 6.41 5.04 27.35
C LEU A 407 6.54 5.22 28.87
N ASN A 408 6.88 6.43 29.32
CA ASN A 408 6.92 6.82 30.73
C ASN A 408 5.89 7.93 30.97
N PHE A 409 5.19 7.90 32.11
CA PHE A 409 4.10 8.82 32.42
C PHE A 409 4.02 9.22 33.89
N ALA A 410 3.57 10.44 34.16
CA ALA A 410 3.26 10.96 35.49
C ALA A 410 1.75 10.92 35.79
N THR A 411 1.39 10.97 37.09
CA THR A 411 -0.01 11.03 37.54
C THR A 411 -0.80 12.14 36.84
N GLY A 412 -1.96 11.80 36.26
CA GLY A 412 -2.86 12.73 35.59
C GLY A 412 -2.43 13.19 34.19
N GLN A 413 -1.29 12.72 33.69
CA GLN A 413 -0.74 13.11 32.38
C GLN A 413 -1.43 12.38 31.22
N THR A 414 -1.77 13.10 30.15
CA THR A 414 -2.03 12.50 28.83
C THR A 414 -0.75 12.64 28.00
N ILE A 415 -0.12 11.54 27.59
CA ILE A 415 1.16 11.52 26.86
C ILE A 415 1.23 10.35 25.88
N ALA A 416 1.91 10.56 24.75
CA ALA A 416 2.16 9.54 23.73
C ALA A 416 3.66 9.34 23.47
N ASN A 417 4.03 8.17 22.95
CA ASN A 417 5.33 7.91 22.31
C ASN A 417 5.12 6.92 21.15
N PHE A 418 5.94 7.04 20.11
CA PHE A 418 6.01 6.11 18.99
C PHE A 418 6.85 4.86 19.33
N ASP A 419 6.53 3.72 18.72
CA ASP A 419 7.33 2.48 18.79
C ASP A 419 7.21 1.66 17.50
N ILE A 420 8.21 0.82 17.22
CA ILE A 420 8.17 -0.19 16.14
C ILE A 420 8.17 -1.57 16.79
N VAL A 421 7.01 -2.21 16.82
CA VAL A 421 6.80 -3.44 17.58
C VAL A 421 6.76 -4.64 16.64
N GLN A 422 7.71 -5.56 16.82
CA GLN A 422 7.72 -6.84 16.10
C GLN A 422 6.51 -7.69 16.48
N LEU A 423 5.85 -8.23 15.47
CA LEU A 423 4.76 -9.20 15.59
C LEU A 423 5.34 -10.63 15.63
N SER A 424 4.71 -11.50 16.42
CA SER A 424 4.93 -12.95 16.38
C SER A 424 4.51 -13.55 15.02
N SER A 425 4.84 -14.82 14.77
CA SER A 425 4.40 -15.56 13.56
C SER A 425 2.88 -15.61 13.36
N ILE A 426 2.09 -15.46 14.42
CA ILE A 426 0.62 -15.35 14.40
C ILE A 426 0.10 -13.90 14.42
N GLY A 427 0.95 -12.90 14.14
CA GLY A 427 0.53 -11.51 13.96
C GLY A 427 0.23 -10.73 15.24
N ARG A 428 0.88 -11.06 16.36
CA ARG A 428 0.56 -10.54 17.70
C ARG A 428 1.74 -9.88 18.41
N PHE A 429 1.44 -8.88 19.24
CA PHE A 429 2.36 -8.30 20.22
C PHE A 429 1.70 -8.22 21.61
N ARG A 430 2.46 -7.82 22.62
CA ARG A 430 2.05 -7.70 24.02
C ARG A 430 2.25 -6.28 24.54
N VAL A 431 1.34 -5.86 25.42
CA VAL A 431 1.46 -4.65 26.24
C VAL A 431 1.43 -5.05 27.71
N GLN A 432 2.30 -4.45 28.51
CA GLN A 432 2.21 -4.45 29.97
C GLN A 432 2.28 -3.01 30.49
N ALA A 433 1.53 -2.71 31.55
CA ALA A 433 1.56 -1.44 32.26
C ALA A 433 2.02 -1.64 33.70
N SER A 434 2.87 -0.76 34.23
CA SER A 434 3.36 -0.87 35.61
C SER A 434 2.31 -0.55 36.68
N THR A 435 1.23 0.13 36.29
CA THR A 435 0.13 0.64 37.14
C THR A 435 -1.17 0.61 36.36
N ASP A 436 -2.32 0.55 37.04
CA ASP A 436 -3.63 0.62 36.39
C ASP A 436 -3.77 1.91 35.55
N THR A 437 -3.96 1.76 34.24
CA THR A 437 -4.00 2.90 33.31
C THR A 437 -4.82 2.64 32.06
N ASP A 438 -5.48 3.69 31.58
CA ASP A 438 -6.04 3.71 30.24
C ASP A 438 -4.90 3.84 29.22
N VAL A 439 -4.96 3.00 28.19
CA VAL A 439 -4.05 2.94 27.03
C VAL A 439 -4.86 3.00 25.74
N VAL A 440 -4.33 3.74 24.78
CA VAL A 440 -4.80 3.87 23.40
C VAL A 440 -3.64 3.51 22.47
N ILE A 441 -3.91 2.76 21.41
CA ILE A 441 -2.90 2.40 20.40
C ILE A 441 -3.47 2.64 19.00
N ASP A 442 -2.78 3.50 18.27
CA ASP A 442 -3.04 3.83 16.87
C ASP A 442 -1.90 3.27 16.00
N VAL A 443 -2.23 2.44 15.01
CA VAL A 443 -1.27 1.94 14.00
C VAL A 443 -1.10 3.01 12.94
N VAL A 444 0.13 3.44 12.69
CA VAL A 444 0.47 4.42 11.63
C VAL A 444 1.12 3.76 10.41
N GLY A 445 1.44 2.46 10.50
CA GLY A 445 1.94 1.69 9.38
C GLY A 445 2.37 0.28 9.77
N TYR A 446 2.75 -0.53 8.78
CA TYR A 446 3.21 -1.89 8.98
C TYR A 446 4.38 -2.28 8.08
N PHE A 447 5.07 -3.32 8.52
CA PHE A 447 6.24 -3.89 7.87
C PHE A 447 6.00 -5.36 7.62
N THR A 448 6.06 -5.78 6.35
CA THR A 448 6.01 -7.19 5.94
C THR A 448 7.45 -7.65 5.67
N ALA A 449 7.96 -8.59 6.47
CA ALA A 449 9.41 -8.84 6.60
C ALA A 449 10.22 -7.59 7.03
N ALA A 450 11.54 -7.60 6.79
CA ALA A 450 12.51 -6.59 7.23
C ALA A 450 12.56 -5.41 6.24
N SER A 451 12.67 -4.17 6.74
CA SER A 451 12.35 -2.92 5.99
C SER A 451 13.19 -1.68 6.37
N ASP A 452 14.25 -1.27 5.64
CA ASP A 452 15.28 -0.31 6.13
C ASP A 452 14.68 1.07 6.36
N TYR A 453 15.52 1.89 6.98
CA TYR A 453 15.48 3.32 6.88
C TYR A 453 16.86 3.82 6.44
N ALA A 454 16.90 4.89 5.65
CA ALA A 454 18.08 5.72 5.46
C ALA A 454 18.04 6.81 6.54
N PRO A 455 18.64 6.60 7.73
CA PRO A 455 18.78 7.65 8.73
C PRO A 455 19.66 8.76 8.18
N GLN A 456 19.40 10.00 8.61
CA GLN A 456 20.17 11.16 8.22
C GLN A 456 20.37 12.07 9.43
N SER A 457 21.39 12.92 9.40
CA SER A 457 21.53 13.99 10.39
C SER A 457 20.26 14.87 10.38
N PRO A 458 19.67 15.22 11.55
CA PRO A 458 18.38 15.89 11.62
C PRO A 458 18.31 17.17 10.75
N ALA A 459 17.39 17.18 9.79
CA ALA A 459 17.20 18.25 8.82
C ALA A 459 15.88 18.99 9.06
N ARG A 460 15.96 20.25 9.47
CA ARG A 460 14.78 21.07 9.77
C ARG A 460 13.99 21.39 8.50
N VAL A 461 12.69 21.09 8.53
CA VAL A 461 11.75 21.42 7.45
C VAL A 461 10.68 22.42 7.88
N LEU A 462 10.32 22.47 9.17
CA LEU A 462 9.41 23.48 9.71
C LEU A 462 9.92 24.02 11.04
N ASP A 463 9.77 25.32 11.26
CA ASP A 463 9.83 25.94 12.57
C ASP A 463 8.95 27.20 12.56
N THR A 464 7.76 27.16 13.17
CA THR A 464 6.80 28.29 13.09
C THR A 464 7.17 29.50 13.93
N ARG A 465 8.23 29.41 14.73
CA ARG A 465 8.64 30.46 15.67
C ARG A 465 9.19 31.66 14.89
N PRO A 466 8.82 32.91 15.24
CA PRO A 466 9.20 34.09 14.46
C PRO A 466 10.71 34.24 14.24
N GLY A 467 11.13 34.37 12.99
CA GLY A 467 12.53 34.56 12.61
C GLY A 467 13.37 33.29 12.65
N SER A 468 12.75 32.11 12.56
CA SER A 468 13.45 30.82 12.50
C SER A 468 14.19 30.61 11.17
N GLY A 469 13.69 31.20 10.07
CA GLY A 469 14.16 30.93 8.72
C GLY A 469 13.61 29.62 8.11
N PHE A 470 12.78 28.89 8.85
CA PHE A 470 12.08 27.66 8.41
C PHE A 470 10.54 27.81 8.54
N GLU A 471 10.05 29.06 8.49
CA GLU A 471 8.63 29.39 8.49
C GLU A 471 7.99 29.01 7.14
N GLN A 472 7.14 27.98 7.12
CA GLN A 472 6.34 27.62 5.92
C GLN A 472 4.88 28.08 6.02
N GLY A 473 4.33 28.46 4.85
CA GLY A 473 2.97 28.96 4.71
C GLY A 473 2.77 30.33 5.38
N THR A 474 1.55 30.58 5.85
CA THR A 474 1.24 31.78 6.66
C THR A 474 2.11 31.81 7.93
N PRO A 475 2.85 32.89 8.23
CA PRO A 475 3.72 32.96 9.41
C PRO A 475 2.99 32.80 10.76
N GLY A 476 3.73 32.40 11.79
CA GLY A 476 3.22 32.21 13.15
C GLY A 476 2.59 30.83 13.42
N LYS A 477 1.92 30.70 14.56
CA LYS A 477 1.47 29.43 15.17
C LYS A 477 0.51 28.60 14.30
N VAL A 478 0.59 27.28 14.42
CA VAL A 478 -0.50 26.38 14.00
C VAL A 478 -1.70 26.66 14.90
N THR A 479 -2.88 26.84 14.32
CA THR A 479 -4.07 27.37 15.01
C THR A 479 -5.26 26.41 14.83
N PRO A 480 -6.10 26.17 15.85
CA PRO A 480 -7.24 25.27 15.73
C PRO A 480 -8.18 25.63 14.57
N GLY A 481 -8.57 24.62 13.78
CA GLY A 481 -9.37 24.80 12.56
C GLY A 481 -8.61 25.40 11.36
N MET A 482 -7.34 25.77 11.52
CA MET A 482 -6.47 26.31 10.47
C MET A 482 -5.22 25.43 10.31
N PRO A 483 -5.35 24.23 9.71
CA PRO A 483 -4.22 23.34 9.46
C PRO A 483 -3.20 23.99 8.53
N LYS A 484 -1.91 23.64 8.71
CA LYS A 484 -0.82 24.05 7.83
C LYS A 484 -0.40 22.91 6.91
N THR A 485 -0.33 23.19 5.61
CA THR A 485 0.45 22.37 4.67
C THR A 485 1.94 22.66 4.87
N VAL A 486 2.76 21.62 4.93
CA VAL A 486 4.21 21.68 5.07
C VAL A 486 4.82 20.88 3.92
N SER A 487 5.70 21.51 3.15
CA SER A 487 6.47 20.83 2.11
C SER A 487 7.70 20.19 2.71
N LEU A 488 7.97 18.95 2.30
CA LEU A 488 9.16 18.21 2.72
C LEU A 488 10.36 18.46 1.79
N GLY A 489 10.26 19.34 0.78
CA GLY A 489 11.38 19.79 -0.04
C GLY A 489 12.12 18.63 -0.74
N SER A 490 13.43 18.48 -0.47
CA SER A 490 14.27 17.38 -0.99
C SER A 490 13.93 15.98 -0.43
N PHE A 491 12.96 15.90 0.49
CA PHE A 491 12.37 14.66 0.98
C PHE A 491 11.02 14.34 0.31
N ALA A 492 10.56 15.14 -0.66
CA ALA A 492 9.48 14.74 -1.58
C ALA A 492 9.88 13.51 -2.43
N GLY A 493 8.89 12.75 -2.92
CA GLY A 493 9.09 11.58 -3.77
C GLY A 493 9.65 10.33 -3.04
N ASN A 494 9.73 10.35 -1.71
CA ASN A 494 10.04 9.18 -0.89
C ASN A 494 8.72 8.73 -0.25
N PRO A 495 8.39 7.43 -0.17
CA PRO A 495 7.05 6.95 0.23
C PRO A 495 6.65 7.40 1.63
N SER A 496 7.62 7.49 2.53
CA SER A 496 7.44 7.80 3.94
C SER A 496 8.73 8.36 4.53
N VAL A 497 8.59 9.30 5.46
CA VAL A 497 9.71 9.93 6.17
C VAL A 497 9.53 9.80 7.67
N GLY A 498 10.63 9.54 8.37
CA GLY A 498 10.64 9.63 9.83
C GLY A 498 10.93 11.06 10.25
N ILE A 499 10.06 11.59 11.11
CA ILE A 499 10.08 12.98 11.57
C ILE A 499 10.10 13.02 13.09
N ASN A 500 10.81 14.01 13.63
CA ASN A 500 10.71 14.40 15.04
C ASN A 500 9.90 15.70 15.12
N VAL A 501 8.72 15.63 15.73
CA VAL A 501 7.75 16.72 15.81
C VAL A 501 7.75 17.27 17.23
N THR A 502 8.07 18.56 17.38
CA THR A 502 8.08 19.24 18.69
C THR A 502 7.01 20.33 18.74
N VAL A 503 6.17 20.28 19.78
CA VAL A 503 5.26 21.37 20.16
C VAL A 503 5.96 22.25 21.19
N VAL A 504 6.02 23.55 20.92
CA VAL A 504 6.77 24.54 21.73
C VAL A 504 5.82 25.44 22.51
N LYS A 505 6.04 25.50 23.84
CA LYS A 505 5.36 26.35 24.85
C LYS A 505 3.89 26.65 24.53
N PRO A 506 3.04 25.60 24.47
CA PRO A 506 1.62 25.75 24.16
C PRO A 506 0.92 26.57 25.25
N ALA A 507 -0.04 27.43 24.87
CA ALA A 507 -0.71 28.32 25.82
C ALA A 507 -1.86 27.62 26.58
N GLY A 508 -2.37 26.51 26.04
CA GLY A 508 -3.38 25.65 26.63
C GLY A 508 -3.06 24.18 26.34
N GLY A 509 -3.80 23.24 26.95
CA GLY A 509 -3.69 21.83 26.60
C GLY A 509 -4.29 21.52 25.23
N GLY A 510 -3.93 20.38 24.66
CA GLY A 510 -4.43 19.95 23.35
C GLY A 510 -3.63 18.80 22.75
N TYR A 511 -3.83 18.58 21.45
CA TYR A 511 -3.07 17.62 20.66
C TYR A 511 -2.77 18.17 19.26
N LEU A 512 -1.76 17.58 18.62
CA LEU A 512 -1.37 17.83 17.24
C LEU A 512 -1.53 16.54 16.43
N LYS A 513 -1.96 16.68 15.18
CA LYS A 513 -1.98 15.61 14.18
C LYS A 513 -1.00 15.97 13.05
N VAL A 514 -0.21 15.02 12.61
CA VAL A 514 0.62 15.12 11.40
C VAL A 514 0.24 13.99 10.45
N TYR A 515 -0.07 14.30 9.19
CA TYR A 515 -0.66 13.33 8.26
C TYR A 515 -0.52 13.75 6.79
N PRO A 516 -0.68 12.85 5.81
CA PRO A 516 -0.62 13.17 4.38
C PRO A 516 -1.66 14.21 3.96
N VAL A 517 -1.31 15.11 3.03
CA VAL A 517 -2.31 15.99 2.38
C VAL A 517 -3.39 15.13 1.71
N GLY A 518 -4.65 15.42 2.02
CA GLY A 518 -5.83 14.70 1.51
C GLY A 518 -6.50 13.77 2.53
N GLY A 519 -5.79 13.34 3.58
CA GLY A 519 -6.38 12.61 4.71
C GLY A 519 -6.80 13.53 5.86
N SER A 520 -7.36 12.94 6.92
CA SER A 520 -7.38 13.50 8.28
C SER A 520 -7.67 12.37 9.29
N PRO A 521 -6.68 11.91 10.08
CA PRO A 521 -6.90 10.87 11.07
C PRO A 521 -7.68 11.37 12.31
N THR A 522 -8.21 10.41 13.06
CA THR A 522 -8.77 10.64 14.41
C THR A 522 -7.72 10.51 15.52
N ALA A 523 -6.57 9.89 15.22
CA ALA A 523 -5.42 9.79 16.11
C ALA A 523 -4.65 11.11 16.23
N SER A 524 -3.99 11.31 17.37
CA SER A 524 -3.00 12.37 17.61
C SER A 524 -1.58 11.86 17.34
N THR A 525 -0.72 12.66 16.71
CA THR A 525 0.74 12.41 16.69
C THR A 525 1.35 12.73 18.05
N ILE A 526 0.96 13.85 18.67
CA ILE A 526 1.53 14.31 19.95
C ILE A 526 0.48 15.03 20.80
N ASN A 527 0.46 14.71 22.10
CA ASN A 527 -0.41 15.31 23.12
C ASN A 527 0.40 16.30 23.95
N TYR A 528 -0.18 17.45 24.33
CA TYR A 528 0.55 18.53 24.99
C TYR A 528 -0.26 19.25 26.09
N ILE A 529 0.46 19.84 27.05
CA ILE A 529 -0.07 20.55 28.22
C ILE A 529 0.58 21.94 28.37
N PRO A 530 -0.09 22.93 29.00
CA PRO A 530 0.33 24.33 28.96
C PRO A 530 1.76 24.57 29.44
N GLY A 531 2.52 25.40 28.72
CA GLY A 531 3.85 25.85 29.12
C GLY A 531 5.00 24.85 28.92
N HIS A 532 4.72 23.63 28.47
CA HIS A 532 5.72 22.56 28.35
C HIS A 532 6.09 22.27 26.88
N ASP A 533 7.39 22.31 26.60
CA ASP A 533 7.96 21.82 25.34
C ASP A 533 7.92 20.29 25.33
N ILE A 534 7.38 19.67 24.28
CA ILE A 534 7.25 18.22 24.16
C ILE A 534 7.48 17.77 22.72
N ALA A 535 8.15 16.62 22.54
CA ALA A 535 8.45 16.03 21.24
C ALA A 535 7.95 14.58 21.16
N ASN A 536 7.61 14.13 19.94
CA ASN A 536 7.40 12.73 19.60
C ASN A 536 7.97 12.46 18.21
N PHE A 537 8.45 11.25 17.97
CA PHE A 537 8.77 10.75 16.64
C PHE A 537 7.49 10.28 15.93
N ASP A 538 7.48 10.30 14.59
CA ASP A 538 6.40 9.73 13.77
C ASP A 538 6.99 9.24 12.42
N ILE A 539 6.32 8.32 11.73
CA ILE A 539 6.62 7.97 10.33
C ILE A 539 5.40 8.30 9.49
N VAL A 540 5.49 9.40 8.75
CA VAL A 540 4.38 9.92 7.94
C VAL A 540 4.57 9.57 6.46
N ASN A 541 3.52 9.09 5.81
CA ASN A 541 3.52 8.92 4.35
C ASN A 541 3.68 10.27 3.66
N VAL A 542 4.38 10.29 2.53
CA VAL A 542 4.45 11.46 1.67
C VAL A 542 3.67 11.16 0.39
N PRO A 543 2.57 11.88 0.11
CA PRO A 543 1.88 11.75 -1.17
C PRO A 543 2.78 12.30 -2.30
N PRO A 544 2.52 11.97 -3.58
CA PRO A 544 3.33 12.43 -4.71
C PRO A 544 3.54 13.96 -4.81
N SER A 545 2.70 14.77 -4.14
CA SER A 545 2.86 16.22 -4.03
C SER A 545 4.00 16.68 -3.09
N GLY A 546 4.62 15.78 -2.33
CA GLY A 546 5.73 16.10 -1.43
C GLY A 546 5.32 16.78 -0.11
N ASN A 547 4.02 16.82 0.19
CA ASN A 547 3.47 17.68 1.25
C ASN A 547 2.69 16.89 2.31
N ILE A 548 2.89 17.27 3.57
CA ILE A 548 2.13 16.80 4.73
C ILE A 548 1.28 17.93 5.32
N THR A 549 0.33 17.58 6.18
CA THR A 549 -0.55 18.50 6.89
C THR A 549 -0.27 18.42 8.39
N VAL A 550 -0.26 19.58 9.04
CA VAL A 550 -0.09 19.74 10.48
C VAL A 550 -1.31 20.47 11.04
N GLU A 551 -2.09 19.80 11.87
CA GLU A 551 -3.31 20.33 12.48
C GLU A 551 -3.19 20.32 14.01
N THR A 552 -3.73 21.33 14.68
CA THR A 552 -3.81 21.36 16.15
C THR A 552 -5.25 21.45 16.63
N ALA A 553 -5.54 20.82 17.77
CA ALA A 553 -6.82 20.89 18.47
C ALA A 553 -6.56 21.23 19.94
N GLY A 554 -7.25 22.23 20.47
CA GLY A 554 -6.96 22.81 21.78
C GLY A 554 -6.46 24.25 21.66
N SER A 555 -5.18 24.50 21.93
CA SER A 555 -4.58 25.84 21.83
C SER A 555 -3.83 26.07 20.51
N ALA A 556 -3.56 27.34 20.18
CA ALA A 556 -2.62 27.66 19.09
C ALA A 556 -1.17 27.46 19.58
N VAL A 557 -0.38 26.73 18.80
CA VAL A 557 0.94 26.22 19.20
C VAL A 557 2.03 26.55 18.18
N ASP A 558 3.25 26.72 18.68
CA ASP A 558 4.42 26.69 17.81
C ASP A 558 4.82 25.24 17.55
N VAL A 559 5.18 24.93 16.31
CA VAL A 559 5.56 23.57 15.87
C VAL A 559 6.90 23.62 15.16
N VAL A 560 7.76 22.66 15.49
CA VAL A 560 9.03 22.38 14.84
C VAL A 560 8.97 20.95 14.28
N ILE A 561 9.45 20.76 13.06
CA ILE A 561 9.59 19.44 12.43
C ILE A 561 11.01 19.32 11.86
N ASP A 562 11.74 18.33 12.38
CA ASP A 562 13.03 17.89 11.88
C ASP A 562 12.86 16.51 11.21
N VAL A 563 13.20 16.38 9.94
CA VAL A 563 13.26 15.08 9.24
C VAL A 563 14.54 14.37 9.68
N VAL A 564 14.42 13.11 10.08
CA VAL A 564 15.53 12.30 10.61
C VAL A 564 15.84 11.07 9.74
N GLY A 565 15.16 10.91 8.61
CA GLY A 565 15.44 9.90 7.59
C GLY A 565 14.23 9.50 6.73
N LYS A 566 14.44 8.50 5.86
CA LYS A 566 13.53 8.01 4.82
C LYS A 566 13.37 6.47 4.93
N ALA A 567 12.21 5.87 4.72
CA ALA A 567 12.03 4.40 4.80
C ALA A 567 12.33 3.68 3.45
N THR A 568 13.23 2.67 3.41
CA THR A 568 13.86 2.08 2.18
C THR A 568 14.61 0.68 2.29
N ASP A 569 14.03 -0.47 2.71
CA ASP A 569 14.52 -1.93 2.64
C ASP A 569 15.96 -2.36 3.19
N GLN A 570 16.24 -3.06 4.33
CA GLN A 570 15.54 -3.98 5.29
C GLN A 570 15.92 -3.95 6.87
N PHE A 571 15.21 -3.23 7.79
CA PHE A 571 15.27 -3.20 9.30
C PHE A 571 15.24 -4.58 10.00
N VAL A 572 16.00 -4.73 11.10
CA VAL A 572 15.85 -5.83 12.07
C VAL A 572 15.35 -5.33 13.43
N ASN A 573 14.09 -5.64 13.76
CA ASN A 573 13.50 -5.41 15.08
C ASN A 573 13.81 -6.55 16.05
N GLN A 574 13.84 -6.27 17.35
CA GLN A 574 14.14 -7.24 18.41
C GLN A 574 13.38 -6.92 19.72
N THR A 575 13.40 -7.85 20.68
CA THR A 575 13.00 -7.53 22.07
C THR A 575 13.86 -6.36 22.60
N PRO A 576 13.27 -5.31 23.20
CA PRO A 576 14.02 -4.16 23.70
C PRO A 576 15.14 -4.53 24.68
N ARG A 577 16.33 -3.98 24.47
CA ARG A 577 17.55 -4.25 25.26
C ARG A 577 18.24 -2.96 25.67
N ARG A 578 18.30 -2.69 26.97
CA ARG A 578 19.09 -1.58 27.52
C ARG A 578 20.58 -1.73 27.25
N ILE A 579 21.20 -0.72 26.65
CA ILE A 579 22.67 -0.64 26.44
C ILE A 579 23.34 0.44 27.30
N LEU A 580 22.57 1.42 27.79
CA LEU A 580 23.01 2.47 28.70
C LEU A 580 21.95 2.70 29.77
N ASP A 581 22.38 2.84 31.02
CA ASP A 581 21.56 3.26 32.15
C ASP A 581 22.47 4.05 33.10
N THR A 582 22.51 5.38 33.06
CA THR A 582 23.51 6.13 33.84
C THR A 582 23.26 6.13 35.35
N ARG A 583 22.06 5.71 35.79
CA ARG A 583 21.63 5.78 37.19
C ARG A 583 22.61 5.03 38.10
N PRO A 584 23.08 5.58 39.23
CA PRO A 584 24.16 4.99 40.03
C PRO A 584 23.98 3.54 40.56
N ALA A 585 22.79 2.95 40.42
CA ALA A 585 22.48 1.58 40.87
C ALA A 585 22.42 0.53 39.73
N SER A 586 22.47 0.94 38.46
CA SER A 586 22.24 0.04 37.31
C SER A 586 23.52 -0.69 36.84
N ASN A 587 24.64 0.04 36.74
CA ASN A 587 25.91 -0.38 36.15
C ASN A 587 25.79 -0.90 34.69
N ILE A 588 24.95 -0.29 33.86
CA ILE A 588 24.79 -0.66 32.44
C ILE A 588 25.40 0.41 31.52
N GLY A 589 26.40 0.02 30.72
CA GLY A 589 27.09 0.90 29.77
C GLY A 589 28.39 1.48 30.35
N SER A 590 29.02 2.39 29.58
CA SER A 590 30.32 2.98 29.90
C SER A 590 30.26 4.36 30.58
N ILE A 591 29.06 4.89 30.80
CA ILE A 591 28.82 6.21 31.40
C ILE A 591 27.99 6.00 32.68
N THR A 592 28.50 6.50 33.80
CA THR A 592 27.91 6.29 35.14
C THR A 592 27.74 7.63 35.87
N GLY A 593 26.57 7.83 36.45
CA GLY A 593 26.13 9.09 37.08
C GLY A 593 25.44 10.03 36.09
N PRO A 594 24.62 10.99 36.60
CA PRO A 594 23.88 11.92 35.76
C PRO A 594 24.78 12.71 34.80
N VAL A 595 24.37 12.76 33.54
CA VAL A 595 25.11 13.40 32.44
C VAL A 595 25.08 14.93 32.61
N PRO A 596 26.24 15.61 32.75
CA PRO A 596 26.27 17.04 33.05
C PRO A 596 25.60 17.93 32.01
N ALA A 597 24.99 19.02 32.48
CA ALA A 597 24.45 20.08 31.62
C ALA A 597 25.55 20.69 30.74
N GLY A 598 25.23 20.91 29.46
CA GLY A 598 26.15 21.40 28.44
C GLY A 598 27.15 20.37 27.92
N SER A 599 27.11 19.11 28.39
CA SER A 599 28.07 18.07 27.97
C SER A 599 27.51 17.16 26.88
N VAL A 600 28.36 16.87 25.88
CA VAL A 600 28.19 15.78 24.93
C VAL A 600 28.83 14.52 25.53
N GLN A 601 28.18 13.38 25.34
CA GLN A 601 28.70 12.05 25.65
C GLN A 601 28.58 11.14 24.43
N SER A 602 29.50 10.18 24.28
CA SER A 602 29.47 9.18 23.20
C SER A 602 29.24 7.79 23.79
N VAL A 603 28.29 7.04 23.23
CA VAL A 603 28.00 5.65 23.65
C VAL A 603 28.28 4.69 22.49
N GLN A 604 28.92 3.55 22.80
CA GLN A 604 29.11 2.46 21.84
C GLN A 604 27.80 1.73 21.64
N VAL A 605 27.38 1.59 20.37
CA VAL A 605 26.11 0.95 20.02
C VAL A 605 26.33 -0.29 19.16
N ALA A 606 27.15 -0.20 18.09
CA ALA A 606 27.47 -1.39 17.29
C ALA A 606 28.26 -2.40 18.14
N GLY A 607 27.83 -3.67 18.10
CA GLY A 607 28.31 -4.74 18.98
C GLY A 607 27.57 -4.85 20.32
N MET A 608 26.76 -3.85 20.71
CA MET A 608 26.02 -3.81 21.97
C MET A 608 24.56 -4.18 21.76
N GLY A 609 23.92 -4.78 22.76
CA GLY A 609 22.46 -4.96 22.78
C GLY A 609 21.85 -5.77 21.63
N GLY A 610 22.63 -6.56 20.88
CA GLY A 610 22.18 -7.30 19.69
C GLY A 610 22.46 -6.61 18.35
N VAL A 611 22.94 -5.37 18.35
CA VAL A 611 23.30 -4.61 17.14
C VAL A 611 24.60 -5.18 16.52
N PRO A 612 24.65 -5.57 15.24
CA PRO A 612 25.87 -5.99 14.56
C PRO A 612 26.94 -4.90 14.49
N LEU A 613 28.22 -5.29 14.48
CA LEU A 613 29.35 -4.36 14.36
C LEU A 613 29.34 -3.54 13.05
N ASN A 614 28.78 -4.09 11.97
CA ASN A 614 28.70 -3.44 10.66
C ASN A 614 27.39 -2.65 10.42
N ALA A 615 26.50 -2.55 11.42
CA ALA A 615 25.18 -1.95 11.26
C ALA A 615 25.23 -0.52 10.69
N LYS A 616 24.22 -0.19 9.87
CA LYS A 616 24.01 1.12 9.22
C LYS A 616 23.34 2.12 10.16
N ALA A 617 22.55 1.64 11.12
CA ALA A 617 21.80 2.45 12.09
C ALA A 617 21.31 1.64 13.28
N VAL A 618 20.74 2.34 14.25
CA VAL A 618 20.08 1.81 15.44
C VAL A 618 18.71 2.47 15.66
N LEU A 619 17.76 1.73 16.22
CA LEU A 619 16.48 2.23 16.72
C LEU A 619 16.54 2.18 18.25
N ILE A 620 16.42 3.34 18.91
CA ILE A 620 16.55 3.48 20.36
C ILE A 620 15.34 4.22 20.90
N ASN A 621 14.70 3.68 21.93
CA ASN A 621 13.89 4.51 22.82
C ASN A 621 14.82 5.12 23.88
N VAL A 622 14.99 6.43 23.84
CA VAL A 622 15.85 7.16 24.77
C VAL A 622 14.97 7.70 25.90
N THR A 623 15.44 7.63 27.15
CA THR A 623 14.72 8.16 28.31
C THR A 623 15.60 9.10 29.11
N ALA A 624 15.08 10.29 29.44
CA ALA A 624 15.62 11.18 30.46
C ALA A 624 14.83 10.96 31.77
N VAL A 625 15.51 10.66 32.89
CA VAL A 625 14.87 10.29 34.16
C VAL A 625 14.93 11.42 35.20
N LEU A 626 13.75 11.73 35.75
CA LEU A 626 13.51 12.64 36.89
C LEU A 626 14.48 13.85 36.96
N PRO A 627 14.66 14.63 35.89
CA PRO A 627 15.71 15.65 35.84
C PRO A 627 15.43 16.77 36.86
N PRO A 628 16.44 17.30 37.58
CA PRO A 628 16.26 18.40 38.52
C PRO A 628 15.87 19.73 37.87
N ARG A 629 16.00 19.89 36.55
CA ARG A 629 15.58 21.06 35.77
C ARG A 629 14.99 20.65 34.43
N GLY A 630 14.13 21.51 33.86
CA GLY A 630 13.68 21.34 32.48
C GLY A 630 14.81 21.58 31.47
N GLY A 631 14.71 20.95 30.30
CA GLY A 631 15.73 20.99 29.25
C GLY A 631 15.41 20.02 28.12
N TYR A 632 16.43 19.72 27.32
CA TYR A 632 16.34 18.75 26.22
C TYR A 632 17.58 17.86 26.10
N LEU A 633 17.39 16.66 25.55
CA LEU A 633 18.46 15.84 24.97
C LEU A 633 18.47 15.98 23.44
N SER A 634 19.65 15.98 22.85
CA SER A 634 19.85 15.81 21.39
C SER A 634 20.66 14.55 21.17
N VAL A 635 20.18 13.62 20.34
CA VAL A 635 20.82 12.33 20.04
C VAL A 635 21.06 12.26 18.55
N TYR A 636 22.31 12.00 18.14
CA TYR A 636 22.76 12.22 16.76
C TYR A 636 23.96 11.32 16.40
N PRO A 637 24.19 11.02 15.10
CA PRO A 637 25.31 10.20 14.69
C PRO A 637 26.65 10.91 14.95
N ASP A 638 27.69 10.14 15.29
CA ASP A 638 29.05 10.67 15.27
C ASP A 638 29.61 10.64 13.84
N SER A 639 29.07 11.48 12.96
CA SER A 639 29.35 11.48 11.50
C SER A 639 30.84 11.48 11.11
N ASN A 640 31.73 11.96 11.99
CA ASN A 640 33.18 11.96 11.79
C ASN A 640 33.89 10.67 12.25
N GLY A 641 33.31 9.89 13.17
CA GLY A 641 33.92 8.72 13.80
C GLY A 641 35.05 9.03 14.79
N ASP A 642 35.13 10.27 15.29
CA ASP A 642 36.17 10.79 16.18
C ASP A 642 35.66 11.24 17.57
N GLY A 643 34.33 11.21 17.79
CA GLY A 643 33.65 11.72 18.98
C GLY A 643 33.44 13.24 19.01
N LEU A 644 33.82 13.96 17.95
CA LEU A 644 33.84 15.43 17.90
C LEU A 644 32.74 16.04 17.03
N THR A 645 31.81 15.22 16.51
CA THR A 645 30.70 15.71 15.68
C THR A 645 29.87 16.77 16.44
N PRO A 646 29.72 18.00 15.92
CA PRO A 646 28.95 19.06 16.60
C PRO A 646 27.46 18.69 16.76
N SER A 647 26.88 19.04 17.91
CA SER A 647 25.45 18.79 18.16
C SER A 647 24.56 19.60 17.20
N PRO A 648 23.55 18.98 16.58
CA PRO A 648 22.58 19.69 15.73
C PRO A 648 21.69 20.61 16.57
N ASN A 649 21.08 21.61 15.91
CA ASN A 649 20.05 22.48 16.50
C ASN A 649 18.66 21.80 16.53
N ALA A 650 18.62 20.54 16.99
CA ALA A 650 17.44 19.68 17.01
C ALA A 650 17.36 18.93 18.35
N SER A 651 16.16 18.83 18.94
CA SER A 651 15.91 18.17 20.23
C SER A 651 15.21 16.83 20.03
N THR A 652 15.83 15.74 20.50
CA THR A 652 15.25 14.40 20.49
C THR A 652 14.25 14.19 21.63
N ILE A 653 14.54 14.71 22.82
CA ILE A 653 13.61 14.69 23.97
C ILE A 653 13.56 16.09 24.55
N ASN A 654 12.37 16.63 24.78
CA ASN A 654 12.16 17.78 25.66
C ASN A 654 11.59 17.26 26.98
N TYR A 655 12.19 17.67 28.11
CA TYR A 655 11.90 17.12 29.44
C TYR A 655 11.68 18.21 30.50
N THR A 656 10.92 17.86 31.54
CA THR A 656 10.44 18.77 32.58
C THR A 656 10.94 18.33 33.96
N ALA A 657 11.10 19.28 34.88
CA ALA A 657 11.70 19.00 36.18
C ALA A 657 10.89 17.96 36.98
N GLY A 658 11.52 16.89 37.43
CA GLY A 658 10.91 15.80 38.19
C GLY A 658 10.09 14.78 37.36
N GLN A 659 10.12 14.84 36.03
CA GLN A 659 9.35 13.94 35.15
C GLN A 659 10.27 13.07 34.28
N SER A 660 10.19 11.75 34.42
CA SER A 660 10.81 10.84 33.44
C SER A 660 10.08 10.93 32.10
N THR A 661 10.82 11.16 31.02
CA THR A 661 10.27 11.38 29.67
C THR A 661 11.09 10.61 28.65
N ALA A 662 10.43 9.93 27.71
CA ALA A 662 11.05 9.14 26.66
C ALA A 662 10.61 9.62 25.28
N ASN A 663 11.46 9.41 24.26
CA ASN A 663 11.09 9.49 22.85
C ASN A 663 11.90 8.46 22.05
N PHE A 664 11.26 7.88 21.04
CA PHE A 664 11.91 7.00 20.08
C PHE A 664 12.77 7.81 19.09
N VAL A 665 13.91 7.25 18.67
CA VAL A 665 14.79 7.85 17.67
C VAL A 665 15.51 6.79 16.84
N ILE A 666 15.71 7.09 15.55
CA ILE A 666 16.53 6.28 14.63
C ILE A 666 17.79 7.06 14.30
N VAL A 667 18.95 6.48 14.55
CA VAL A 667 20.25 7.17 14.47
C VAL A 667 21.20 6.38 13.58
N GLN A 668 21.85 7.06 12.62
CA GLN A 668 22.87 6.46 11.77
C GLN A 668 24.06 5.98 12.61
N LEU A 669 24.62 4.83 12.26
CA LEU A 669 25.86 4.33 12.86
C LEU A 669 27.06 4.61 11.91
N PRO A 670 28.07 5.36 12.37
CA PRO A 670 29.33 5.53 11.66
C PRO A 670 30.13 4.22 11.65
N SER A 671 31.30 4.22 11.02
CA SER A 671 32.21 3.06 10.97
C SER A 671 32.77 2.63 12.34
N ASP A 672 32.70 3.49 13.36
CA ASP A 672 33.07 3.17 14.74
C ASP A 672 31.89 2.61 15.57
N GLY A 673 30.66 2.74 15.07
CA GLY A 673 29.45 2.27 15.72
C GLY A 673 28.99 3.08 16.93
N LYS A 674 29.40 4.34 17.09
CA LYS A 674 28.96 5.20 18.21
C LYS A 674 27.77 6.11 17.87
N VAL A 675 27.07 6.52 18.92
CA VAL A 675 26.07 7.59 18.92
C VAL A 675 26.49 8.66 19.92
N ASN A 676 26.40 9.93 19.53
CA ASN A 676 26.62 11.06 20.41
C ASN A 676 25.29 11.55 20.98
N PHE A 677 25.32 12.06 22.21
CA PHE A 677 24.18 12.77 22.77
C PHE A 677 24.59 13.93 23.68
N LEU A 678 23.85 15.04 23.59
CA LEU A 678 24.00 16.25 24.39
C LEU A 678 22.92 16.29 25.47
N SER A 679 23.29 16.63 26.72
CA SER A 679 22.34 17.22 27.67
C SER A 679 22.50 18.74 27.72
N SER A 680 21.41 19.48 27.55
CA SER A 680 21.44 20.95 27.45
C SER A 680 21.57 21.66 28.80
N TYR A 681 20.52 21.66 29.64
CA TYR A 681 20.40 22.58 30.79
C TYR A 681 20.25 21.89 32.16
N SER A 682 20.16 20.56 32.20
CA SER A 682 20.09 19.79 33.44
C SER A 682 21.21 18.74 33.47
N SER A 683 21.78 18.51 34.66
CA SER A 683 22.40 17.22 34.92
C SER A 683 21.28 16.18 34.99
N VAL A 684 21.35 15.08 34.26
CA VAL A 684 20.19 14.17 34.06
C VAL A 684 20.62 12.73 33.88
N ASP A 685 19.88 11.79 34.46
CA ASP A 685 20.09 10.37 34.18
C ASP A 685 19.46 9.97 32.84
N VAL A 686 20.23 9.23 32.03
CA VAL A 686 19.89 8.88 30.64
C VAL A 686 19.94 7.37 30.44
N LEU A 687 18.98 6.85 29.68
CA LEU A 687 18.85 5.43 29.36
C LEU A 687 18.61 5.24 27.87
N PHE A 688 19.31 4.28 27.25
CA PHE A 688 19.15 3.91 25.85
C PHE A 688 18.67 2.46 25.78
N ASP A 689 17.41 2.27 25.36
CA ASP A 689 16.78 0.97 25.12
C ASP A 689 16.74 0.67 23.61
N VAL A 690 17.58 -0.25 23.13
CA VAL A 690 17.65 -0.61 21.71
C VAL A 690 16.51 -1.56 21.35
N VAL A 691 15.63 -1.13 20.45
CA VAL A 691 14.47 -1.91 19.96
C VAL A 691 14.72 -2.54 18.58
N GLY A 692 15.73 -2.09 17.86
CA GLY A 692 16.12 -2.64 16.55
C GLY A 692 17.42 -2.05 16.00
N TYR A 693 17.82 -2.52 14.82
CA TYR A 693 18.94 -1.97 14.06
C TYR A 693 18.69 -2.04 12.55
N ILE A 694 19.54 -1.36 11.79
CA ILE A 694 19.59 -1.41 10.33
C ILE A 694 20.87 -2.16 9.93
N PRO A 695 20.79 -3.27 9.17
CA PRO A 695 21.97 -3.93 8.65
C PRO A 695 22.69 -3.05 7.62
N ARG A 696 23.92 -3.42 7.26
CA ARG A 696 24.61 -2.87 6.08
C ARG A 696 24.73 -4.03 5.10
N LEU A 697 23.93 -3.97 4.04
CA LEU A 697 23.92 -4.91 2.91
C LEU A 697 25.24 -4.86 2.14
#